data_AF-A0A1E4IHU3-F1
#
_entry.id   AF-A0A1E4IHU3-F1
#
_cell.length_a   1.000
_cell.length_b   1.000
_cell.length_c   1.000
_cell.angle_alpha   90.00
_cell.angle_beta   90.00
_cell.angle_gamma   90.00
#
_symmetry.space_group_name_H-M   'P 1'
#
loop_
_entity.id
_entity.type
_entity.pdbx_description
1 polymer ?
#
loop_
_entity_poly.entity_id
_entity_poly.type
_entity_poly.pdbx_seq_one_letter_code
_entity_poly.pdbx_strand_id
1 'polypeptide(L)'
;MRDEDKAGRRVAVRRALVTASVCLGLALGLPGCNNNPWPDGAAAGNTLFTAVVEASPRHLDPTASYWSNDTPYTYQIYEPPYGYHYLKRPYELVPKSAAAVVKPRYLDKDGKPLPDDAPGEQVAQSVYDVPIKPGILFQPHPAFARDEQGSYRYHAMKPGELGTRRSPLQFEHQGTRELVAEDFVYALKRHATTRITTPIFSTFAQYVVGLADYGKLIRAEDARLRAGADPASLDKPFLDFRRWPLEGASAPDKHLLRIRIKGKYPQWSYWMQMTFLSPVPWEADAFYAQPGMAAAGLSLDRWPVGTGAYMMAEFQQDRRHVLVRNPNYRGEPYPCEGAPGDREAGLLADCGKTMPFIDRMVFSIEREGVPRQNKFRQGYYDVEVFERTDTGMPYLVGMQDSEDVKREYTEKGFRLSRGTDVGSYFIGFNMLDPVIGASSDAQQHARNRKLRQAISIAIDWDEFSRIFPKEGGQTAMSPLPPGIFGSREGTREGVNPVTHVWKDGRAERRPIEEARKLMVEAGYPGGRDAKSGQPLVINYDYYSAPTPGNRPKLDWMVRQFAKLGIQLEIRATDNNQFQDKVRKGSYQVFWLGWLADYPDAENFLFLLQSMAGKTKYDGENTANYENPEFDRLFERMKLYDDGPEKQALVDQLVQIAREDAPWSFGFFPWSSGAAQRWVYNYHPVIMIRDQGRYLRLDAADRAAALAAWNRPVWWPLALIAALVLLLLALARRTLRLRERTTGRGEVLAQEAAR
;
A
#
# COMPACT_ATOMS: atom_id res chain seq x y z
N MET A 1 70.59 -31.44 18.28
CA MET A 1 69.39 -31.19 19.12
C MET A 1 69.24 -29.76 19.66
N ARG A 2 70.30 -28.98 19.96
CA ARG A 2 70.16 -27.61 20.51
C ARG A 2 69.89 -26.48 19.49
N ASP A 3 70.23 -26.66 18.21
CA ASP A 3 70.02 -25.63 17.18
C ASP A 3 68.67 -25.75 16.44
N GLU A 4 68.11 -26.95 16.31
CA GLU A 4 66.80 -27.14 15.67
C GLU A 4 65.64 -26.58 16.50
N ASP A 5 65.71 -26.69 17.84
CA ASP A 5 64.68 -26.13 18.74
C ASP A 5 64.73 -24.59 18.80
N LYS A 6 65.91 -23.98 18.56
CA LYS A 6 66.06 -22.52 18.40
C LYS A 6 65.50 -22.02 17.06
N ALA A 7 65.71 -22.76 15.98
CA ALA A 7 65.20 -22.42 14.65
C ALA A 7 63.66 -22.51 14.59
N GLY A 8 63.07 -23.60 15.10
CA GLY A 8 61.61 -23.77 15.15
C GLY A 8 60.89 -22.71 15.98
N ARG A 9 61.48 -22.28 17.11
CA ARG A 9 60.91 -21.23 17.97
C ARG A 9 61.05 -19.83 17.38
N ARG A 10 62.14 -19.52 16.66
CA ARG A 10 62.28 -18.24 15.91
C ARG A 10 61.24 -18.13 14.79
N VAL A 11 60.93 -19.24 14.12
CA VAL A 11 59.88 -19.30 13.08
C VAL A 11 58.50 -19.08 13.69
N ALA A 12 58.20 -19.66 14.85
CA ALA A 12 56.92 -19.46 15.55
C ALA A 12 56.69 -17.99 15.96
N VAL A 13 57.73 -17.31 16.47
CA VAL A 13 57.61 -15.90 16.87
C VAL A 13 57.57 -14.97 15.66
N ARG A 14 58.31 -15.26 14.58
CA ARG A 14 58.16 -14.52 13.30
C ARG A 14 56.75 -14.67 12.74
N ARG A 15 56.16 -15.86 12.79
CA ARG A 15 54.76 -16.08 12.37
C ARG A 15 53.80 -15.26 13.24
N ALA A 16 53.97 -15.24 14.56
CA ALA A 16 53.14 -14.42 15.46
C ALA A 16 53.26 -12.91 15.17
N LEU A 17 54.46 -12.41 14.88
CA LEU A 17 54.70 -11.01 14.47
C LEU A 17 54.05 -10.66 13.13
N VAL A 18 54.11 -11.57 12.15
CA VAL A 18 53.48 -11.39 10.84
C VAL A 18 51.96 -11.42 10.99
N THR A 19 51.40 -12.38 11.74
CA THR A 19 49.96 -12.45 12.02
C THR A 19 49.46 -11.20 12.75
N ALA A 20 50.17 -10.72 13.77
CA ALA A 20 49.82 -9.49 14.47
C ALA A 20 49.87 -8.24 13.57
N SER A 21 50.85 -8.17 12.65
CA SER A 21 50.95 -7.07 11.67
C SER A 21 49.83 -7.13 10.63
N VAL A 22 49.43 -8.32 10.19
CA VAL A 22 48.28 -8.52 9.30
C VAL A 22 46.97 -8.17 10.02
N CYS A 23 46.79 -8.58 11.28
CA CYS A 23 45.64 -8.18 12.09
C CYS A 23 45.57 -6.68 12.32
N LEU A 24 46.71 -6.00 12.52
CA LEU A 24 46.78 -4.54 12.62
C LEU A 24 46.43 -3.87 11.28
N GLY A 25 46.92 -4.40 10.15
CA GLY A 25 46.57 -3.92 8.81
C GLY A 25 45.08 -4.10 8.49
N LEU A 26 44.47 -5.21 8.91
CA LEU A 26 43.03 -5.44 8.78
C LEU A 26 42.23 -4.51 9.71
N ALA A 27 42.68 -4.32 10.96
CA ALA A 27 42.05 -3.39 11.91
C ALA A 27 42.11 -1.92 11.44
N LEU A 28 43.18 -1.53 10.75
CA LEU A 28 43.35 -0.22 10.11
C LEU A 28 42.67 -0.10 8.74
N GLY A 29 42.24 -1.21 8.11
CA GLY A 29 41.50 -1.24 6.84
C GLY A 29 39.96 -1.28 6.98
N LEU A 30 39.45 -1.78 8.11
CA LEU A 30 38.03 -1.70 8.50
C LEU A 30 37.41 -0.28 8.63
N PRO A 31 38.13 0.81 8.96
CA PRO A 31 37.54 2.15 9.09
C PRO A 31 37.06 2.77 7.77
N GLY A 32 37.39 2.19 6.61
CA GLY A 32 36.92 2.65 5.29
C GLY A 32 35.51 2.19 4.90
N CYS A 33 34.88 1.29 5.67
CA CYS A 33 33.53 0.81 5.39
C CYS A 33 32.48 1.81 5.91
N ASN A 34 32.21 2.85 5.14
CA ASN A 34 31.04 3.71 5.35
C ASN A 34 29.77 2.92 5.04
N ASN A 35 28.86 2.79 6.00
CA ASN A 35 27.57 2.08 5.83
C ASN A 35 26.47 2.99 5.26
N ASN A 36 26.81 4.20 4.81
CA ASN A 36 25.91 5.09 4.09
C ASN A 36 25.50 4.45 2.75
N PRO A 37 24.21 4.13 2.53
CA PRO A 37 23.75 3.52 1.29
C PRO A 37 23.69 4.51 0.12
N TRP A 38 23.92 5.80 0.38
CA TRP A 38 23.81 6.88 -0.61
C TRP A 38 25.17 7.43 -1.04
N PRO A 39 25.28 7.98 -2.27
CA PRO A 39 26.48 8.68 -2.70
C PRO A 39 26.86 9.83 -1.76
N ASP A 40 28.16 10.12 -1.68
CA ASP A 40 28.65 11.25 -0.89
C ASP A 40 28.00 12.57 -1.34
N GLY A 41 27.64 13.41 -0.36
CA GLY A 41 26.94 14.68 -0.61
C GLY A 41 25.44 14.55 -0.88
N ALA A 42 24.88 13.34 -1.06
CA ALA A 42 23.45 13.15 -1.34
C ALA A 42 22.53 13.74 -0.24
N ALA A 43 23.01 13.76 1.01
CA ALA A 43 22.32 14.36 2.15
C ALA A 43 22.01 15.86 1.98
N ALA A 44 22.81 16.61 1.22
CA ALA A 44 22.61 18.04 1.00
C ALA A 44 21.67 18.36 -0.18
N GLY A 45 21.25 17.36 -0.96
CA GLY A 45 20.39 17.57 -2.13
C GLY A 45 18.90 17.57 -1.83
N ASN A 46 18.08 18.11 -2.73
CA ASN A 46 16.61 18.08 -2.61
C ASN A 46 15.99 16.75 -3.11
N THR A 47 16.54 15.63 -2.62
CA THR A 47 16.07 14.27 -2.92
C THR A 47 15.47 13.66 -1.67
N LEU A 48 14.25 13.11 -1.78
CA LEU A 48 13.64 12.25 -0.77
C LEU A 48 14.14 10.81 -0.93
N PHE A 49 14.60 10.21 0.16
CA PHE A 49 14.99 8.81 0.25
C PHE A 49 13.98 8.04 1.09
N THR A 50 13.44 6.97 0.52
CA THR A 50 12.43 6.12 1.17
C THR A 50 12.65 4.65 0.78
N ALA A 51 12.15 3.74 1.60
CA ALA A 51 12.06 2.34 1.22
C ALA A 51 10.71 2.04 0.53
N VAL A 52 10.68 0.88 -0.12
CA VAL A 52 9.49 0.14 -0.55
C VAL A 52 9.63 -1.28 -0.02
N VAL A 53 8.54 -1.82 0.49
CA VAL A 53 8.51 -3.17 1.09
C VAL A 53 8.13 -4.21 0.05
N GLU A 54 8.44 -5.48 0.34
CA GLU A 54 8.09 -6.64 -0.50
C GLU A 54 8.82 -6.71 -1.86
N ALA A 55 8.41 -5.92 -2.85
CA ALA A 55 8.86 -6.02 -4.24
C ALA A 55 8.66 -4.71 -5.01
N SER A 56 9.23 -4.63 -6.23
CA SER A 56 8.87 -3.57 -7.18
C SER A 56 7.37 -3.55 -7.51
N PRO A 57 6.82 -2.39 -7.92
CA PRO A 57 5.43 -2.31 -8.38
C PRO A 57 5.20 -3.26 -9.54
N ARG A 58 4.03 -3.91 -9.56
CA ARG A 58 3.67 -4.89 -10.60
C ARG A 58 3.15 -4.19 -11.84
N HIS A 59 2.36 -3.13 -11.64
CA HIS A 59 1.71 -2.40 -12.71
C HIS A 59 1.83 -0.89 -12.47
N LEU A 60 2.49 -0.19 -13.41
CA LEU A 60 2.49 1.27 -13.48
C LEU A 60 1.57 1.81 -14.59
N ASP A 61 0.94 0.93 -15.36
CA ASP A 61 -0.13 1.29 -16.27
C ASP A 61 -1.42 1.58 -15.47
N PRO A 62 -2.03 2.77 -15.60
CA PRO A 62 -3.21 3.15 -14.82
C PRO A 62 -4.44 2.29 -15.14
N THR A 63 -4.45 1.58 -16.27
CA THR A 63 -5.51 0.62 -16.61
C THR A 63 -5.36 -0.69 -15.80
N ALA A 64 -4.14 -1.09 -15.44
CA ALA A 64 -3.84 -2.34 -14.74
C ALA A 64 -3.52 -2.18 -13.24
N SER A 65 -3.04 -1.00 -12.84
CA SER A 65 -2.58 -0.70 -11.49
C SER A 65 -3.73 -0.67 -10.47
N TYR A 66 -3.66 -1.55 -9.48
CA TYR A 66 -4.63 -1.61 -8.38
C TYR A 66 -3.99 -1.90 -7.02
N TRP A 67 -2.73 -2.33 -6.99
CA TRP A 67 -2.07 -2.74 -5.77
C TRP A 67 -1.49 -1.53 -5.01
N SER A 68 -1.50 -1.58 -3.69
CA SER A 68 -0.96 -0.51 -2.83
C SER A 68 0.54 -0.25 -3.03
N ASN A 69 1.31 -1.24 -3.49
CA ASN A 69 2.73 -1.04 -3.82
C ASN A 69 2.93 -0.26 -5.15
N ASP A 70 1.88 -0.13 -5.97
CA ASP A 70 1.93 0.61 -7.23
C ASP A 70 1.62 2.11 -7.02
N THR A 71 0.80 2.45 -6.02
CA THR A 71 0.28 3.81 -5.78
C THR A 71 1.33 4.88 -5.47
N PRO A 72 2.45 4.57 -4.78
CA PRO A 72 3.57 5.51 -4.58
C PRO A 72 4.15 6.10 -5.87
N TYR A 73 3.88 5.45 -7.00
CA TYR A 73 4.35 5.87 -8.32
C TYR A 73 3.19 6.43 -9.16
N THR A 74 2.10 5.69 -9.29
CA THR A 74 1.04 6.04 -10.25
C THR A 74 0.36 7.36 -9.90
N TYR A 75 0.10 7.65 -8.62
CA TYR A 75 -0.53 8.91 -8.21
C TYR A 75 0.40 10.13 -8.29
N GLN A 76 1.73 9.91 -8.37
CA GLN A 76 2.72 10.96 -8.57
C GLN A 76 2.88 11.32 -10.07
N ILE A 77 2.62 10.34 -10.95
CA ILE A 77 2.88 10.42 -12.40
C ILE A 77 1.62 10.75 -13.18
N TYR A 78 0.46 10.24 -12.78
CA TYR A 78 -0.81 10.47 -13.46
C TYR A 78 -1.70 11.49 -12.73
N GLU A 79 -2.54 12.21 -13.48
CA GLU A 79 -3.53 13.15 -12.93
C GLU A 79 -4.95 12.80 -13.38
N PRO A 80 -5.71 12.06 -12.55
CA PRO A 80 -7.14 11.89 -12.77
C PRO A 80 -7.89 13.23 -12.69
N PRO A 81 -9.16 13.30 -13.14
CA PRO A 81 -9.94 14.54 -13.13
C PRO A 81 -9.95 15.22 -11.76
N TYR A 82 -10.13 14.45 -10.68
CA TYR A 82 -10.25 14.93 -9.31
C TYR A 82 -9.11 14.42 -8.42
N GLY A 83 -9.06 14.95 -7.20
CA GLY A 83 -8.25 14.46 -6.09
C GLY A 83 -8.96 14.73 -4.77
N TYR A 84 -8.34 14.40 -3.64
CA TYR A 84 -8.81 14.86 -2.33
C TYR A 84 -8.04 16.08 -1.86
N HIS A 85 -8.72 16.97 -1.13
CA HIS A 85 -8.05 18.05 -0.44
C HIS A 85 -7.07 17.48 0.59
N TYR A 86 -5.80 17.91 0.54
CA TYR A 86 -4.71 17.30 1.32
C TYR A 86 -5.00 17.25 2.83
N LEU A 87 -5.45 18.38 3.39
CA LEU A 87 -5.54 18.58 4.84
C LEU A 87 -6.97 18.56 5.40
N LYS A 88 -8.02 18.61 4.57
CA LYS A 88 -9.40 18.71 5.09
C LYS A 88 -9.94 17.35 5.49
N ARG A 89 -10.67 17.32 6.61
CA ARG A 89 -11.43 16.17 7.11
C ARG A 89 -12.84 16.66 7.53
N PRO A 90 -13.94 15.96 7.18
CA PRO A 90 -14.02 14.77 6.32
C PRO A 90 -13.44 15.02 4.92
N TYR A 91 -13.11 13.94 4.20
CA TYR A 91 -12.44 14.06 2.91
C TYR A 91 -13.32 14.80 1.90
N GLU A 92 -12.73 15.80 1.24
CA GLU A 92 -13.40 16.64 0.25
C GLU A 92 -12.75 16.41 -1.13
N LEU A 93 -13.56 16.13 -2.15
CA LEU A 93 -13.08 16.07 -3.53
C LEU A 93 -12.74 17.48 -4.02
N VAL A 94 -11.60 17.61 -4.70
CA VAL A 94 -11.13 18.85 -5.32
C VAL A 94 -10.74 18.62 -6.78
N PRO A 95 -10.84 19.63 -7.65
CA PRO A 95 -10.40 19.51 -9.03
C PRO A 95 -8.89 19.29 -9.13
N LYS A 96 -8.46 18.32 -9.94
CA LYS A 96 -7.05 18.05 -10.26
C LYS A 96 -6.76 18.42 -11.71
N SER A 97 -6.96 17.51 -12.68
CA SER A 97 -6.89 17.88 -14.11
C SER A 97 -8.19 18.51 -14.62
N ALA A 98 -9.32 18.27 -13.96
CA ALA A 98 -10.57 18.99 -14.21
C ALA A 98 -10.51 20.43 -13.67
N ALA A 99 -11.32 21.33 -14.23
CA ALA A 99 -11.46 22.71 -13.76
C ALA A 99 -12.40 22.83 -12.54
N ALA A 100 -13.31 21.88 -12.35
CA ALA A 100 -14.22 21.81 -11.20
C ALA A 100 -14.65 20.36 -10.93
N VAL A 101 -15.09 20.08 -9.70
CA VAL A 101 -15.83 18.83 -9.39
C VAL A 101 -17.27 19.03 -9.82
N VAL A 102 -17.70 18.37 -10.89
CA VAL A 102 -19.02 18.61 -11.49
C VAL A 102 -20.10 17.73 -10.88
N LYS A 103 -21.31 18.26 -10.79
CA LYS A 103 -22.52 17.47 -10.55
C LYS A 103 -23.02 16.90 -11.89
N PRO A 104 -23.49 15.65 -11.91
CA PRO A 104 -24.09 15.09 -13.13
C PRO A 104 -25.44 15.73 -13.44
N ARG A 105 -25.81 15.74 -14.72
CA ARG A 105 -27.19 15.95 -15.14
C ARG A 105 -27.90 14.60 -15.21
N TYR A 106 -29.07 14.50 -14.60
CA TYR A 106 -29.88 13.29 -14.61
C TYR A 106 -30.87 13.30 -15.77
N LEU A 107 -31.05 12.14 -16.41
CA LEU A 107 -31.98 11.94 -17.50
C LEU A 107 -32.91 10.75 -17.19
N ASP A 108 -34.17 10.87 -17.58
CA ASP A 108 -35.13 9.77 -17.54
C ASP A 108 -34.94 8.77 -18.71
N LYS A 109 -35.78 7.73 -18.75
CA LYS A 109 -35.72 6.68 -19.79
C LYS A 109 -35.98 7.20 -21.21
N ASP A 110 -36.63 8.36 -21.33
CA ASP A 110 -36.96 9.01 -22.61
C ASP A 110 -35.91 10.10 -22.97
N GLY A 111 -34.85 10.21 -22.17
CA GLY A 111 -33.75 11.16 -22.36
C GLY A 111 -34.06 12.60 -21.91
N LYS A 112 -35.15 12.82 -21.16
CA LYS A 112 -35.52 14.15 -20.67
C LYS A 112 -34.78 14.48 -19.37
N PRO A 113 -34.33 15.73 -19.17
CA PRO A 113 -33.71 16.15 -17.92
C PRO A 113 -34.62 15.96 -16.70
N LEU A 114 -34.02 15.50 -15.61
CA LEU A 114 -34.63 15.39 -14.29
C LEU A 114 -34.01 16.42 -13.32
N PRO A 115 -34.74 16.85 -12.27
CA PRO A 115 -34.19 17.63 -11.17
C PRO A 115 -33.03 16.92 -10.44
N ASP A 116 -32.15 17.68 -9.78
CA ASP A 116 -31.01 17.14 -9.01
C ASP A 116 -31.47 16.21 -7.85
N ASP A 117 -32.63 16.50 -7.27
CA ASP A 117 -33.24 15.76 -6.16
C ASP A 117 -34.21 14.65 -6.63
N ALA A 118 -34.23 14.34 -7.93
CA ALA A 118 -35.06 13.26 -8.46
C ALA A 118 -34.76 11.92 -7.76
N PRO A 119 -35.79 11.11 -7.44
CA PRO A 119 -35.59 9.77 -6.91
C PRO A 119 -34.66 8.96 -7.81
N GLY A 120 -33.66 8.31 -7.22
CA GLY A 120 -32.61 7.62 -7.98
C GLY A 120 -33.15 6.55 -8.92
N GLU A 121 -34.29 5.93 -8.57
CA GLU A 121 -34.98 4.92 -9.36
C GLU A 121 -35.58 5.48 -10.67
N GLN A 122 -35.80 6.79 -10.77
CA GLN A 122 -36.29 7.45 -11.98
C GLN A 122 -35.16 7.84 -12.94
N VAL A 123 -33.94 7.94 -12.44
CA VAL A 123 -32.77 8.30 -13.22
C VAL A 123 -32.36 7.09 -14.07
N ALA A 124 -32.61 7.14 -15.37
CA ALA A 124 -32.12 6.12 -16.29
C ALA A 124 -30.63 6.33 -16.62
N GLN A 125 -30.18 7.59 -16.60
CA GLN A 125 -28.83 7.95 -16.98
C GLN A 125 -28.32 9.18 -16.22
N SER A 126 -27.05 9.15 -15.83
CA SER A 126 -26.30 10.32 -15.34
C SER A 126 -25.25 10.75 -16.38
N VAL A 127 -25.19 12.06 -16.65
CA VAL A 127 -24.24 12.66 -17.61
C VAL A 127 -23.31 13.62 -16.89
N TYR A 128 -22.02 13.30 -16.87
CA TYR A 128 -20.96 14.12 -16.32
C TYR A 128 -20.28 14.89 -17.47
N ASP A 129 -20.46 16.20 -17.49
CA ASP A 129 -19.78 17.12 -18.40
C ASP A 129 -18.61 17.77 -17.65
N VAL A 130 -17.43 17.15 -17.73
CA VAL A 130 -16.24 17.49 -16.94
C VAL A 130 -15.33 18.42 -17.75
N PRO A 131 -15.24 19.72 -17.41
CA PRO A 131 -14.30 20.62 -18.04
C PRO A 131 -12.87 20.28 -17.61
N ILE A 132 -11.98 20.07 -18.56
CA ILE A 132 -10.56 19.81 -18.36
C ILE A 132 -9.79 21.13 -18.41
N LYS A 133 -8.82 21.32 -17.52
CA LYS A 133 -7.98 22.53 -17.52
C LYS A 133 -7.15 22.59 -18.81
N PRO A 134 -7.15 23.72 -19.54
CA PRO A 134 -6.27 23.89 -20.69
C PRO A 134 -4.81 24.03 -20.27
N GLY A 135 -3.89 23.76 -21.20
CA GLY A 135 -2.46 23.98 -21.01
C GLY A 135 -1.74 22.95 -20.13
N ILE A 136 -2.41 21.89 -19.66
CA ILE A 136 -1.73 20.76 -19.01
C ILE A 136 -0.91 20.01 -20.07
N LEU A 137 0.36 19.77 -19.80
CA LEU A 137 1.29 19.10 -20.72
C LEU A 137 1.68 17.71 -20.19
N PHE A 138 1.81 16.73 -21.08
CA PHE A 138 2.43 15.45 -20.74
C PHE A 138 3.92 15.62 -20.44
N GLN A 139 4.48 14.74 -19.62
CA GLN A 139 5.91 14.67 -19.40
C GLN A 139 6.69 14.47 -20.72
N PRO A 140 7.95 14.91 -20.82
CA PRO A 140 8.80 14.63 -21.98
C PRO A 140 8.89 13.13 -22.24
N HIS A 141 8.63 12.70 -23.49
CA HIS A 141 8.66 11.29 -23.87
C HIS A 141 8.92 11.11 -25.38
N PRO A 142 9.63 10.04 -25.84
CA PRO A 142 9.86 9.82 -27.27
C PRO A 142 8.58 9.54 -28.06
N ALA A 143 7.52 9.07 -27.40
CA ALA A 143 6.22 8.87 -28.04
C ALA A 143 5.66 10.14 -28.72
N PHE A 144 6.08 11.32 -28.25
CA PHE A 144 5.66 12.61 -28.79
C PHE A 144 6.69 13.25 -29.72
N ALA A 145 7.84 12.62 -29.94
CA ALA A 145 8.91 13.18 -30.76
C ALA A 145 8.47 13.22 -32.23
N ARG A 146 8.52 14.43 -32.82
CA ARG A 146 8.18 14.67 -34.22
C ARG A 146 9.41 15.14 -35.02
N ASP A 147 9.42 14.86 -36.31
CA ASP A 147 10.38 15.42 -37.25
C ASP A 147 9.98 16.82 -37.73
N GLU A 148 10.80 17.42 -38.59
CA GLU A 148 10.55 18.75 -39.15
C GLU A 148 9.28 18.79 -40.01
N GLN A 149 8.83 17.64 -40.53
CA GLN A 149 7.59 17.49 -41.29
C GLN A 149 6.38 17.23 -40.38
N GLY A 150 6.57 17.14 -39.06
CA GLY A 150 5.52 16.88 -38.08
C GLY A 150 5.13 15.40 -37.92
N SER A 151 5.84 14.47 -38.57
CA SER A 151 5.61 13.03 -38.44
C SER A 151 6.25 12.47 -37.18
N TYR A 152 5.64 11.45 -36.57
CA TYR A 152 6.19 10.82 -35.38
C TYR A 152 7.44 9.99 -35.71
N ARG A 153 8.54 10.28 -35.03
CA ARG A 153 9.86 9.67 -35.31
C ARG A 153 9.92 8.18 -35.00
N TYR A 154 9.15 7.73 -34.01
CA TYR A 154 9.28 6.38 -33.44
C TYR A 154 7.97 5.56 -33.50
N HIS A 155 7.05 5.88 -34.41
CA HIS A 155 5.77 5.15 -34.55
C HIS A 155 5.77 4.15 -35.73
N ALA A 156 6.86 4.07 -36.49
CA ALA A 156 7.02 3.17 -37.64
C ALA A 156 8.40 2.49 -37.62
N MET A 157 8.85 2.06 -36.44
CA MET A 157 10.14 1.40 -36.26
C MET A 157 10.15 0.01 -36.90
N LYS A 158 11.26 -0.34 -37.54
CA LYS A 158 11.50 -1.67 -38.12
C LYS A 158 12.14 -2.61 -37.09
N PRO A 159 11.96 -3.94 -37.23
CA PRO A 159 12.65 -4.91 -36.40
C PRO A 159 14.17 -4.65 -36.38
N GLY A 160 14.74 -4.57 -35.18
CA GLY A 160 16.17 -4.28 -34.96
C GLY A 160 16.50 -2.81 -34.68
N GLU A 161 15.68 -1.84 -35.06
CA GLU A 161 15.96 -0.40 -34.87
C GLU A 161 15.96 0.04 -33.39
N LEU A 162 15.30 -0.73 -32.51
CA LEU A 162 15.35 -0.51 -31.07
C LEU A 162 16.77 -0.65 -30.51
N GLY A 163 17.55 -1.60 -31.04
CA GLY A 163 18.92 -1.89 -30.61
C GLY A 163 19.04 -2.24 -29.13
N THR A 164 19.97 -1.58 -28.44
CA THR A 164 20.29 -1.82 -27.02
C THR A 164 19.49 -0.95 -26.05
N ARG A 165 18.55 -0.12 -26.54
CA ARG A 165 17.75 0.75 -25.68
C ARG A 165 16.83 -0.08 -24.77
N ARG A 166 16.84 0.24 -23.48
CA ARG A 166 16.04 -0.36 -22.38
C ARG A 166 15.30 0.70 -21.56
N SER A 167 15.46 1.98 -21.89
CA SER A 167 14.72 3.09 -21.31
C SER A 167 14.27 4.07 -22.41
N PRO A 168 13.07 4.68 -22.30
CA PRO A 168 12.65 5.77 -23.18
C PRO A 168 13.59 6.97 -23.16
N LEU A 169 14.36 7.16 -22.08
CA LEU A 169 15.34 8.23 -21.93
C LEU A 169 16.57 8.06 -22.84
N GLN A 170 16.78 6.86 -23.41
CA GLN A 170 17.87 6.57 -24.34
C GLN A 170 17.50 6.86 -25.81
N PHE A 171 16.28 7.33 -26.07
CA PHE A 171 15.88 7.84 -27.37
C PHE A 171 16.37 9.27 -27.52
N GLU A 172 16.98 9.56 -28.66
CA GLU A 172 17.64 10.84 -28.96
C GLU A 172 16.68 12.03 -28.92
N HIS A 173 15.46 11.83 -29.44
CA HIS A 173 14.45 12.88 -29.49
C HIS A 173 13.34 12.60 -28.49
N GLN A 174 12.97 13.65 -27.77
CA GLN A 174 11.86 13.68 -26.83
C GLN A 174 10.84 14.71 -27.34
N GLY A 175 9.58 14.57 -26.94
CA GLY A 175 8.57 15.58 -27.22
C GLY A 175 7.56 15.69 -26.08
N THR A 176 6.60 16.59 -26.24
CA THR A 176 5.43 16.72 -25.38
C THR A 176 4.26 17.26 -26.20
N ARG A 177 3.05 17.14 -25.66
CA ARG A 177 1.86 17.82 -26.16
C ARG A 177 0.90 18.13 -25.02
N GLU A 178 -0.06 18.98 -25.32
CA GLU A 178 -1.18 19.28 -24.43
C GLU A 178 -2.06 18.03 -24.21
N LEU A 179 -2.49 17.86 -22.96
CA LEU A 179 -3.57 16.99 -22.54
C LEU A 179 -4.89 17.50 -23.11
N VAL A 180 -5.68 16.60 -23.68
CA VAL A 180 -7.02 16.91 -24.20
C VAL A 180 -8.05 15.89 -23.67
N ALA A 181 -9.34 16.22 -23.75
CA ALA A 181 -10.41 15.35 -23.27
C ALA A 181 -10.41 13.96 -23.92
N GLU A 182 -9.97 13.85 -25.19
CA GLU A 182 -9.85 12.56 -25.90
C GLU A 182 -8.86 11.60 -25.22
N ASP A 183 -7.88 12.10 -24.44
CA ASP A 183 -6.93 11.25 -23.72
C ASP A 183 -7.61 10.47 -22.57
N PHE A 184 -8.64 11.06 -21.96
CA PHE A 184 -9.48 10.39 -20.97
C PHE A 184 -10.45 9.41 -21.63
N VAL A 185 -11.02 9.79 -22.78
CA VAL A 185 -11.88 8.89 -23.58
C VAL A 185 -11.09 7.67 -24.02
N TYR A 186 -9.86 7.86 -24.50
CA TYR A 186 -8.95 6.78 -24.87
C TYR A 186 -8.63 5.87 -23.68
N ALA A 187 -8.28 6.45 -22.53
CA ALA A 187 -8.02 5.68 -21.30
C ALA A 187 -9.23 4.85 -20.87
N LEU A 188 -10.45 5.42 -20.92
CA LEU A 188 -11.67 4.69 -20.56
C LEU A 188 -11.93 3.52 -21.53
N LYS A 189 -11.79 3.75 -22.83
CA LYS A 189 -11.90 2.70 -23.86
C LYS A 189 -10.85 1.60 -23.66
N ARG A 190 -9.65 1.96 -23.24
CA ARG A 190 -8.52 1.03 -23.07
C ARG A 190 -8.75 -0.02 -21.98
N HIS A 191 -9.64 0.22 -21.02
CA HIS A 191 -10.08 -0.82 -20.06
C HIS A 191 -10.66 -2.08 -20.74
N ALA A 192 -11.15 -1.97 -21.98
CA ALA A 192 -11.62 -3.10 -22.78
C ALA A 192 -10.50 -3.98 -23.36
N THR A 193 -9.23 -3.62 -23.16
CA THR A 193 -8.08 -4.38 -23.67
C THR A 193 -8.05 -5.81 -23.14
N THR A 194 -7.66 -6.74 -24.01
CA THR A 194 -7.45 -8.17 -23.69
C THR A 194 -5.98 -8.50 -23.48
N ARG A 195 -5.09 -7.49 -23.53
CA ARG A 195 -3.64 -7.69 -23.60
C ARG A 195 -2.92 -7.57 -22.26
N ILE A 196 -3.57 -6.93 -21.29
CA ILE A 196 -3.11 -6.74 -19.91
C ILE A 196 -4.29 -7.00 -18.97
N THR A 197 -4.00 -7.15 -17.68
CA THR A 197 -5.04 -7.25 -16.65
C THR A 197 -5.79 -5.92 -16.53
N THR A 198 -7.12 -5.97 -16.47
CA THR A 198 -7.98 -4.79 -16.31
C THR A 198 -8.93 -4.99 -15.13
N PRO A 199 -8.46 -4.79 -13.88
CA PRO A 199 -9.19 -5.20 -12.68
C PRO A 199 -10.54 -4.50 -12.50
N ILE A 200 -10.72 -3.33 -13.11
CA ILE A 200 -11.93 -2.49 -12.95
C ILE A 200 -12.88 -2.57 -14.16
N PHE A 201 -12.50 -3.26 -15.25
CA PHE A 201 -13.31 -3.29 -16.47
C PHE A 201 -14.73 -3.81 -16.22
N SER A 202 -14.89 -4.88 -15.44
CA SER A 202 -16.20 -5.46 -15.11
C SER A 202 -17.08 -4.44 -14.39
N THR A 203 -16.54 -3.74 -13.40
CA THR A 203 -17.22 -2.68 -12.65
C THR A 203 -17.63 -1.53 -13.56
N PHE A 204 -16.70 -0.99 -14.36
CA PHE A 204 -17.02 0.10 -15.29
C PHE A 204 -18.03 -0.33 -16.35
N ALA A 205 -17.98 -1.57 -16.84
CA ALA A 205 -18.90 -2.08 -17.85
C ALA A 205 -20.36 -2.18 -17.35
N GLN A 206 -20.57 -2.29 -16.03
CA GLN A 206 -21.90 -2.23 -15.43
C GLN A 206 -22.50 -0.83 -15.59
N TYR A 207 -21.70 0.21 -15.32
CA TYR A 207 -22.17 1.60 -15.25
C TYR A 207 -22.02 2.38 -16.57
N VAL A 208 -20.85 2.38 -17.19
CA VAL A 208 -20.58 3.17 -18.41
C VAL A 208 -21.42 2.65 -19.57
N VAL A 209 -22.20 3.55 -20.18
CA VAL A 209 -23.12 3.20 -21.27
C VAL A 209 -22.31 2.62 -22.45
N GLY A 210 -22.70 1.43 -22.94
CA GLY A 210 -22.08 0.76 -24.08
C GLY A 210 -20.70 0.12 -23.82
N LEU A 211 -20.08 0.25 -22.65
CA LEU A 211 -18.71 -0.25 -22.42
C LEU A 211 -18.62 -1.79 -22.44
N ALA A 212 -19.66 -2.49 -21.97
CA ALA A 212 -19.72 -3.95 -22.04
C ALA A 212 -19.69 -4.47 -23.50
N ASP A 213 -20.44 -3.83 -24.39
CA ASP A 213 -20.47 -4.21 -25.82
C ASP A 213 -19.21 -3.76 -26.55
N TYR A 214 -18.67 -2.60 -26.18
CA TYR A 214 -17.35 -2.16 -26.63
C TYR A 214 -16.26 -3.20 -26.26
N GLY A 215 -16.31 -3.79 -25.07
CA GLY A 215 -15.43 -4.89 -24.67
C GLY A 215 -15.51 -6.12 -25.58
N LYS A 216 -16.72 -6.52 -26.00
CA LYS A 216 -16.92 -7.63 -26.95
C LYS A 216 -16.31 -7.30 -28.32
N LEU A 217 -16.54 -6.08 -28.80
CA LEU A 217 -15.98 -5.57 -30.05
C LEU A 217 -14.45 -5.61 -30.04
N ILE A 218 -13.83 -5.03 -29.00
CA ILE A 218 -12.37 -4.98 -28.87
C ILE A 218 -11.76 -6.38 -28.81
N ARG A 219 -12.38 -7.32 -28.09
CA ARG A 219 -11.92 -8.71 -28.05
C ARG A 219 -11.89 -9.34 -29.44
N ALA A 220 -12.93 -9.12 -30.26
CA ALA A 220 -12.98 -9.61 -31.63
C ALA A 220 -11.92 -8.96 -32.53
N GLU A 221 -11.72 -7.65 -32.39
CA GLU A 221 -10.73 -6.90 -33.18
C GLU A 221 -9.28 -7.24 -32.81
N ASP A 222 -8.99 -7.43 -31.51
CA ASP A 222 -7.68 -7.90 -31.07
C ASP A 222 -7.37 -9.31 -31.59
N ALA A 223 -8.35 -10.22 -31.55
CA ALA A 223 -8.21 -11.54 -32.14
C ALA A 223 -7.94 -11.48 -33.65
N ARG A 224 -8.62 -10.57 -34.36
CA ARG A 224 -8.40 -10.32 -35.80
C ARG A 224 -7.00 -9.76 -36.08
N LEU A 225 -6.52 -8.80 -35.29
CA LEU A 225 -5.19 -8.22 -35.45
C LEU A 225 -4.06 -9.22 -35.17
N ARG A 226 -4.31 -10.21 -34.32
CA ARG A 226 -3.36 -11.28 -34.00
C ARG A 226 -3.55 -12.52 -34.86
N ALA A 227 -4.47 -12.52 -35.82
CA ALA A 227 -4.68 -13.65 -36.71
C ALA A 227 -3.43 -13.90 -37.55
N GLY A 228 -2.87 -15.12 -37.45
CA GLY A 228 -1.64 -15.50 -38.14
C GLY A 228 -0.33 -15.02 -37.48
N ALA A 229 -0.42 -14.30 -36.34
CA ALA A 229 0.76 -14.00 -35.53
C ALA A 229 1.15 -15.20 -34.66
N ASP A 230 2.44 -15.34 -34.36
CA ASP A 230 2.92 -16.33 -33.39
C ASP A 230 2.31 -16.04 -32.01
N PRO A 231 1.56 -16.99 -31.40
CA PRO A 231 0.99 -16.81 -30.06
C PRO A 231 2.04 -16.55 -28.97
N ALA A 232 3.29 -16.98 -29.18
CA ALA A 232 4.41 -16.71 -28.26
C ALA A 232 5.08 -15.35 -28.48
N SER A 233 4.74 -14.65 -29.58
CA SER A 233 5.29 -13.31 -29.85
C SER A 233 4.86 -12.32 -28.77
N LEU A 234 5.85 -11.66 -28.18
CA LEU A 234 5.61 -10.53 -27.27
C LEU A 234 5.22 -9.26 -28.04
N ASP A 235 5.65 -9.14 -29.29
CA ASP A 235 5.32 -8.02 -30.15
C ASP A 235 3.92 -8.19 -30.70
N LYS A 236 3.00 -7.34 -30.23
CA LYS A 236 1.60 -7.32 -30.65
C LYS A 236 1.33 -6.04 -31.46
N PRO A 237 0.69 -6.11 -32.64
CA PRO A 237 0.36 -4.94 -33.44
C PRO A 237 -0.45 -3.92 -32.65
N PHE A 238 -0.25 -2.62 -32.86
CA PHE A 238 -0.99 -1.57 -32.12
C PHE A 238 -2.51 -1.76 -32.23
N LEU A 239 -3.18 -1.85 -31.07
CA LEU A 239 -4.64 -1.92 -30.95
C LEU A 239 -5.17 -0.50 -30.72
N ASP A 240 -5.56 0.17 -31.80
CA ASP A 240 -6.00 1.56 -31.74
C ASP A 240 -7.49 1.68 -31.34
N PHE A 241 -7.74 1.92 -30.05
CA PHE A 241 -9.08 2.11 -29.49
C PHE A 241 -9.87 3.28 -30.10
N ARG A 242 -9.20 4.26 -30.73
CA ARG A 242 -9.86 5.44 -31.32
C ARG A 242 -10.72 5.10 -32.53
N ARG A 243 -10.45 3.95 -33.16
CA ARG A 243 -11.16 3.49 -34.36
C ARG A 243 -12.65 3.24 -34.15
N TRP A 244 -13.06 3.03 -32.90
CA TRP A 244 -14.43 2.72 -32.55
C TRP A 244 -14.96 3.72 -31.50
N PRO A 245 -16.17 4.28 -31.69
CA PRO A 245 -16.79 5.13 -30.70
C PRO A 245 -17.24 4.30 -29.49
N LEU A 246 -17.26 4.95 -28.32
CA LEU A 246 -17.87 4.42 -27.10
C LEU A 246 -19.04 5.34 -26.76
N GLU A 247 -20.24 4.81 -26.66
CA GLU A 247 -21.43 5.63 -26.38
C GLU A 247 -21.31 6.38 -25.03
N GLY A 248 -20.74 5.71 -24.04
CA GLY A 248 -20.59 6.18 -22.67
C GLY A 248 -19.51 7.23 -22.45
N ALA A 249 -18.66 7.52 -23.45
CA ALA A 249 -17.62 8.55 -23.31
C ALA A 249 -17.25 9.23 -24.62
N SER A 250 -17.18 10.55 -24.58
CA SER A 250 -16.79 11.37 -25.72
C SER A 250 -16.08 12.65 -25.26
N ALA A 251 -15.41 13.30 -26.22
CA ALA A 251 -14.86 14.64 -26.07
C ALA A 251 -15.63 15.59 -27.01
N PRO A 252 -16.74 16.21 -26.58
CA PRO A 252 -17.52 17.12 -27.45
C PRO A 252 -16.70 18.31 -27.97
N ASP A 253 -15.68 18.72 -27.22
CA ASP A 253 -14.64 19.64 -27.64
C ASP A 253 -13.28 19.25 -27.01
N LYS A 254 -12.24 20.03 -27.29
CA LYS A 254 -10.86 19.74 -26.86
C LYS A 254 -10.70 19.59 -25.34
N HIS A 255 -11.49 20.31 -24.55
CA HIS A 255 -11.35 20.43 -23.10
C HIS A 255 -12.64 20.08 -22.36
N LEU A 256 -13.57 19.36 -22.99
CA LEU A 256 -14.77 18.85 -22.34
C LEU A 256 -14.79 17.33 -22.43
N LEU A 257 -14.65 16.66 -21.28
CA LEU A 257 -14.84 15.23 -21.15
C LEU A 257 -16.31 14.94 -20.79
N ARG A 258 -17.02 14.22 -21.65
CA ARG A 258 -18.38 13.75 -21.35
C ARG A 258 -18.34 12.28 -20.98
N ILE A 259 -18.83 11.94 -19.79
CA ILE A 259 -19.05 10.55 -19.35
C ILE A 259 -20.54 10.34 -19.10
N ARG A 260 -21.04 9.21 -19.58
CA ARG A 260 -22.45 8.80 -19.57
C ARG A 260 -22.53 7.46 -18.85
N ILE A 261 -23.16 7.43 -17.68
CA ILE A 261 -23.37 6.20 -16.88
C ILE A 261 -24.85 5.88 -16.72
N LYS A 262 -25.17 4.58 -16.60
CA LYS A 262 -26.51 4.07 -16.32
C LYS A 262 -26.91 4.37 -14.87
N GLY A 263 -28.14 4.80 -14.66
CA GLY A 263 -28.69 5.06 -13.33
C GLY A 263 -28.13 6.31 -12.66
N LYS A 264 -28.53 6.50 -11.39
CA LYS A 264 -27.87 7.41 -10.43
C LYS A 264 -26.82 6.61 -9.64
N TYR A 265 -25.57 7.09 -9.63
CA TYR A 265 -24.49 6.48 -8.85
C TYR A 265 -23.53 7.59 -8.40
N PRO A 266 -23.80 8.24 -7.26
CA PRO A 266 -23.00 9.35 -6.74
C PRO A 266 -21.52 9.03 -6.55
N GLN A 267 -21.21 7.77 -6.24
CA GLN A 267 -19.85 7.27 -6.04
C GLN A 267 -18.99 7.34 -7.31
N TRP A 268 -19.58 7.54 -8.50
CA TRP A 268 -18.84 7.80 -9.74
C TRP A 268 -17.84 8.96 -9.60
N SER A 269 -18.16 9.96 -8.77
CA SER A 269 -17.25 11.07 -8.46
C SER A 269 -15.95 10.61 -7.80
N TYR A 270 -15.99 9.56 -6.98
CA TYR A 270 -14.79 8.98 -6.37
C TYR A 270 -13.96 8.15 -7.35
N TRP A 271 -14.59 7.53 -8.34
CA TRP A 271 -13.85 6.87 -9.43
C TRP A 271 -13.05 7.90 -10.24
N MET A 272 -13.56 9.13 -10.39
CA MET A 272 -12.89 10.24 -11.08
C MET A 272 -11.70 10.84 -10.30
N GLN A 273 -11.46 10.44 -9.04
CA GLN A 273 -10.19 10.74 -8.37
C GLN A 273 -9.15 9.62 -8.43
N MET A 274 -9.53 8.43 -8.90
CA MET A 274 -8.62 7.30 -8.98
C MET A 274 -7.82 7.28 -10.27
N THR A 275 -6.62 6.68 -10.22
CA THR A 275 -5.74 6.57 -11.38
C THR A 275 -6.36 5.82 -12.57
N PHE A 276 -7.36 4.97 -12.35
CA PHE A 276 -8.12 4.29 -13.41
C PHE A 276 -8.76 5.21 -14.45
N LEU A 277 -9.08 6.46 -14.07
CA LEU A 277 -9.61 7.50 -14.96
C LEU A 277 -8.57 8.58 -15.27
N SER A 278 -7.28 8.29 -15.08
CA SER A 278 -6.21 9.15 -15.57
C SER A 278 -6.15 9.16 -17.09
N PRO A 279 -5.69 10.26 -17.71
CA PRO A 279 -5.52 10.29 -19.14
C PRO A 279 -4.35 9.41 -19.58
N VAL A 280 -4.55 8.68 -20.68
CA VAL A 280 -3.50 7.87 -21.32
C VAL A 280 -3.32 8.40 -22.75
N PRO A 281 -2.12 8.90 -23.10
CA PRO A 281 -1.87 9.36 -24.45
C PRO A 281 -1.77 8.16 -25.38
N TRP A 282 -2.62 8.11 -26.41
CA TRP A 282 -2.61 7.00 -27.39
C TRP A 282 -1.25 6.84 -28.06
N GLU A 283 -0.47 7.92 -28.17
CA GLU A 283 0.89 7.88 -28.72
C GLU A 283 1.83 6.99 -27.90
N ALA A 284 1.68 6.96 -26.57
CA ALA A 284 2.51 6.10 -25.73
C ALA A 284 2.18 4.62 -25.94
N ASP A 285 0.90 4.28 -26.09
CA ASP A 285 0.48 2.91 -26.39
C ASP A 285 0.97 2.48 -27.79
N ALA A 286 0.85 3.37 -28.79
CA ALA A 286 1.39 3.13 -30.14
C ALA A 286 2.92 2.99 -30.17
N PHE A 287 3.63 3.80 -29.38
CA PHE A 287 5.08 3.75 -29.24
C PHE A 287 5.55 2.45 -28.57
N TYR A 288 4.89 1.99 -27.53
CA TYR A 288 5.26 0.72 -26.88
C TYR A 288 4.81 -0.52 -27.64
N ALA A 289 3.92 -0.38 -28.64
CA ALA A 289 3.57 -1.45 -29.57
C ALA A 289 4.59 -1.67 -30.69
N GLN A 290 5.68 -0.88 -30.77
CA GLN A 290 6.71 -1.03 -31.80
C GLN A 290 7.55 -2.31 -31.60
N PRO A 291 8.12 -2.89 -32.67
CA PRO A 291 8.89 -4.13 -32.60
C PRO A 291 10.04 -4.11 -31.57
N GLY A 292 10.13 -5.15 -30.75
CA GLY A 292 11.16 -5.34 -29.72
C GLY A 292 10.91 -4.61 -28.40
N MET A 293 9.94 -3.68 -28.32
CA MET A 293 9.68 -2.88 -27.12
C MET A 293 9.27 -3.77 -25.94
N ALA A 294 8.33 -4.69 -26.15
CA ALA A 294 7.83 -5.58 -25.11
C ALA A 294 8.94 -6.47 -24.53
N ALA A 295 9.77 -7.06 -25.39
CA ALA A 295 10.91 -7.88 -24.98
C ALA A 295 11.99 -7.07 -24.23
N ALA A 296 12.16 -5.80 -24.57
CA ALA A 296 13.06 -4.87 -23.88
C ALA A 296 12.50 -4.34 -22.54
N GLY A 297 11.26 -4.67 -22.19
CA GLY A 297 10.58 -4.14 -21.01
C GLY A 297 10.20 -2.66 -21.15
N LEU A 298 10.01 -2.18 -22.38
CA LEU A 298 9.50 -0.83 -22.68
C LEU A 298 7.98 -0.91 -22.81
N SER A 299 7.29 -0.59 -21.73
CA SER A 299 5.83 -0.59 -21.63
C SER A 299 5.37 0.46 -20.62
N LEU A 300 4.07 0.81 -20.64
CA LEU A 300 3.46 1.67 -19.62
C LEU A 300 3.60 1.11 -18.19
N ASP A 301 3.71 -0.21 -18.04
CA ASP A 301 3.88 -0.88 -16.74
C ASP A 301 5.25 -0.63 -16.09
N ARG A 302 6.27 -0.25 -16.86
CA ARG A 302 7.60 0.11 -16.32
C ARG A 302 7.96 1.56 -16.53
N TRP A 303 7.46 2.14 -17.61
CA TRP A 303 7.73 3.49 -18.06
C TRP A 303 6.40 4.23 -18.26
N PRO A 304 5.73 4.60 -17.17
CA PRO A 304 4.46 5.32 -17.23
C PRO A 304 4.63 6.72 -17.85
N VAL A 305 3.58 7.20 -18.53
CA VAL A 305 3.56 8.51 -19.21
C VAL A 305 2.32 9.28 -18.77
N GLY A 306 2.51 10.32 -17.95
CA GLY A 306 1.40 11.13 -17.44
C GLY A 306 1.70 12.63 -17.42
N THR A 307 0.83 13.37 -16.73
CA THR A 307 0.90 14.84 -16.59
C THR A 307 1.24 15.27 -15.15
N GLY A 308 1.45 14.32 -14.24
CA GLY A 308 1.65 14.54 -12.81
C GLY A 308 2.92 15.29 -12.46
N ALA A 309 3.10 15.51 -11.16
CA ALA A 309 4.20 16.30 -10.61
C ALA A 309 5.58 15.64 -10.84
N TYR A 310 5.60 14.32 -11.05
CA TYR A 310 6.82 13.55 -11.22
C TYR A 310 6.74 12.60 -12.43
N MET A 311 7.90 12.18 -12.93
CA MET A 311 8.04 11.19 -13.99
C MET A 311 9.08 10.14 -13.62
N MET A 312 8.95 8.93 -14.17
CA MET A 312 9.90 7.84 -13.94
C MET A 312 11.24 8.12 -14.63
N ALA A 313 12.32 8.18 -13.87
CA ALA A 313 13.69 8.37 -14.38
C ALA A 313 14.51 7.07 -14.37
N GLU A 314 14.24 6.17 -13.43
CA GLU A 314 14.99 4.93 -13.26
C GLU A 314 14.07 3.83 -12.75
N PHE A 315 14.08 2.67 -13.42
CA PHE A 315 13.37 1.47 -12.97
C PHE A 315 14.34 0.29 -12.94
N GLN A 316 14.76 -0.12 -11.74
CA GLN A 316 15.54 -1.34 -11.51
C GLN A 316 14.69 -2.32 -10.70
N GLN A 317 14.23 -3.37 -11.38
CA GLN A 317 13.41 -4.42 -10.81
C GLN A 317 14.00 -4.96 -9.51
N ASP A 318 13.17 -5.02 -8.47
CA ASP A 318 13.44 -5.51 -7.11
C ASP A 318 14.66 -4.89 -6.44
N ARG A 319 15.04 -3.67 -6.86
CA ARG A 319 16.21 -2.97 -6.32
C ARG A 319 15.96 -1.49 -6.04
N ARG A 320 15.62 -0.71 -7.07
CA ARG A 320 15.58 0.75 -6.97
C ARG A 320 14.69 1.39 -8.03
N HIS A 321 13.95 2.40 -7.63
CA HIS A 321 13.18 3.27 -8.53
C HIS A 321 13.50 4.74 -8.24
N VAL A 322 13.48 5.58 -9.28
CA VAL A 322 13.69 7.02 -9.14
C VAL A 322 12.62 7.78 -9.89
N LEU A 323 11.92 8.65 -9.17
CA LEU A 323 11.04 9.66 -9.75
C LEU A 323 11.74 11.01 -9.71
N VAL A 324 11.60 11.80 -10.77
CA VAL A 324 12.11 13.18 -10.86
C VAL A 324 10.97 14.12 -11.18
N ARG A 325 11.07 15.39 -10.78
CA ARG A 325 10.10 16.43 -11.12
C ARG A 325 9.82 16.40 -12.62
N ASN A 326 8.54 16.38 -12.99
CA ASN A 326 8.12 16.57 -14.37
C ASN A 326 8.35 18.05 -14.72
N PRO A 327 9.24 18.38 -15.67
CA PRO A 327 9.54 19.77 -16.02
C PRO A 327 8.34 20.50 -16.62
N ASN A 328 7.34 19.76 -17.12
CA ASN A 328 6.12 20.30 -17.71
C ASN A 328 4.97 20.43 -16.70
N TYR A 329 5.18 20.06 -15.43
CA TYR A 329 4.15 20.24 -14.41
C TYR A 329 3.93 21.73 -14.14
N ARG A 330 2.69 22.19 -14.32
CA ARG A 330 2.25 23.59 -14.20
C ARG A 330 2.55 24.26 -12.85
N GLY A 331 2.78 23.46 -11.82
CA GLY A 331 2.86 23.90 -10.43
C GLY A 331 1.49 24.27 -9.87
N GLU A 332 1.28 24.00 -8.58
CA GLU A 332 0.04 24.33 -7.87
C GLU A 332 0.36 24.92 -6.49
N PRO A 333 -0.43 25.87 -5.98
CA PRO A 333 -0.20 26.43 -4.66
C PRO A 333 -0.51 25.39 -3.58
N TYR A 334 0.34 25.33 -2.55
CA TYR A 334 0.08 24.53 -1.36
C TYR A 334 -1.19 25.01 -0.63
N PRO A 335 -2.05 24.11 -0.12
CA PRO A 335 -3.31 24.47 0.51
C PRO A 335 -3.15 25.40 1.72
N CYS A 336 -4.08 26.32 1.88
CA CYS A 336 -4.13 27.28 2.98
C CYS A 336 -5.20 26.96 4.03
N GLU A 337 -5.99 25.92 3.78
CA GLU A 337 -7.03 25.40 4.66
C GLU A 337 -6.68 23.98 5.09
N GLY A 338 -7.17 23.57 6.25
CA GLY A 338 -6.92 22.24 6.82
C GLY A 338 -7.94 21.92 7.91
N ALA A 339 -7.81 20.74 8.50
CA ALA A 339 -8.59 20.33 9.65
C ALA A 339 -8.21 21.15 10.91
N PRO A 340 -9.08 21.19 11.94
CA PRO A 340 -8.73 21.79 13.23
C PRO A 340 -7.43 21.20 13.79
N GLY A 341 -6.49 22.05 14.21
CA GLY A 341 -5.18 21.64 14.72
C GLY A 341 -4.05 21.64 13.67
N ASP A 342 -4.36 21.66 12.37
CA ASP A 342 -3.34 21.60 11.31
C ASP A 342 -2.44 22.84 11.26
N ARG A 343 -2.99 24.01 11.62
CA ARG A 343 -2.23 25.25 11.71
C ARG A 343 -1.19 25.18 12.82
N GLU A 344 -1.62 24.72 14.00
CA GLU A 344 -0.80 24.55 15.18
C GLU A 344 0.26 23.45 14.97
N ALA A 345 -0.08 22.41 14.20
CA ALA A 345 0.85 21.36 13.76
C ALA A 345 1.86 21.83 12.68
N GLY A 346 1.74 23.07 12.21
CA GLY A 346 2.63 23.66 11.20
C GLY A 346 2.38 23.18 9.78
N LEU A 347 1.29 22.45 9.52
CA LEU A 347 0.95 21.93 8.18
C LEU A 347 0.52 23.02 7.21
N LEU A 348 0.14 24.22 7.69
CA LEU A 348 -0.21 25.36 6.87
C LEU A 348 0.94 26.36 6.65
N ALA A 349 2.16 26.06 7.13
CA ALA A 349 3.30 26.97 7.07
C ALA A 349 3.79 27.28 5.64
N ASP A 350 3.48 26.40 4.69
CA ASP A 350 3.84 26.56 3.28
C ASP A 350 2.67 27.03 2.39
N CYS A 351 1.54 27.44 2.99
CA CYS A 351 0.37 27.99 2.30
C CYS A 351 0.75 28.94 1.14
N GLY A 352 0.20 28.67 -0.03
CA GLY A 352 0.38 29.49 -1.25
C GLY A 352 1.70 29.28 -1.97
N LYS A 353 2.69 28.58 -1.40
CA LYS A 353 3.95 28.30 -2.10
C LYS A 353 3.73 27.27 -3.22
N THR A 354 4.46 27.42 -4.32
CA THR A 354 4.33 26.56 -5.50
C THR A 354 4.92 25.17 -5.26
N MET A 355 4.10 24.15 -5.47
CA MET A 355 4.44 22.72 -5.44
C MET A 355 4.84 22.20 -6.84
N PRO A 356 5.55 21.06 -6.94
CA PRO A 356 6.13 20.29 -5.85
C PRO A 356 7.36 20.97 -5.24
N PHE A 357 7.68 20.70 -3.97
CA PHE A 357 8.89 21.24 -3.34
C PHE A 357 10.12 20.35 -3.56
N ILE A 358 9.93 19.03 -3.66
CA ILE A 358 11.01 18.04 -3.82
C ILE A 358 11.30 17.83 -5.31
N ASP A 359 12.58 17.68 -5.65
CA ASP A 359 13.01 17.51 -7.05
C ASP A 359 13.12 16.04 -7.47
N ARG A 360 13.38 15.15 -6.51
CA ARG A 360 13.63 13.74 -6.77
C ARG A 360 13.18 12.86 -5.61
N MET A 361 12.63 11.69 -5.91
CA MET A 361 12.32 10.65 -4.93
C MET A 361 13.04 9.36 -5.31
N VAL A 362 13.71 8.74 -4.34
CA VAL A 362 14.41 7.46 -4.51
C VAL A 362 13.78 6.43 -3.61
N PHE A 363 13.33 5.35 -4.24
CA PHE A 363 12.70 4.22 -3.60
C PHE A 363 13.67 3.03 -3.64
N SER A 364 14.11 2.56 -2.47
CA SER A 364 14.92 1.35 -2.35
C SER A 364 14.07 0.17 -1.89
N ILE A 365 14.21 -0.99 -2.53
CA ILE A 365 13.46 -2.18 -2.11
C ILE A 365 14.11 -2.78 -0.86
N GLU A 366 13.38 -2.77 0.27
CA GLU A 366 13.83 -3.29 1.57
C GLU A 366 12.80 -4.28 2.13
N ARG A 367 13.09 -5.57 1.96
CA ARG A 367 12.22 -6.67 2.42
C ARG A 367 12.30 -6.89 3.92
N GLU A 368 13.47 -6.68 4.50
CA GLU A 368 13.75 -6.97 5.91
C GLU A 368 13.45 -5.78 6.81
N GLY A 369 12.62 -5.99 7.84
CA GLY A 369 12.18 -4.91 8.74
C GLY A 369 13.30 -4.31 9.57
N VAL A 370 14.19 -5.13 10.14
CA VAL A 370 15.26 -4.64 11.04
C VAL A 370 16.28 -3.76 10.30
N PRO A 371 16.85 -4.17 9.15
CA PRO A 371 17.74 -3.30 8.36
C PRO A 371 17.06 -2.01 7.92
N ARG A 372 15.78 -2.08 7.51
CA ARG A 372 15.00 -0.90 7.11
C ARG A 372 14.84 0.10 8.26
N GLN A 373 14.40 -0.36 9.42
CA GLN A 373 14.26 0.46 10.62
C GLN A 373 15.61 1.05 11.07
N ASN A 374 16.70 0.28 10.99
CA ASN A 374 18.03 0.78 11.34
C ASN A 374 18.49 1.90 10.40
N LYS A 375 18.25 1.77 9.08
CA LYS A 375 18.54 2.84 8.11
C LYS A 375 17.72 4.10 8.36
N PHE A 376 16.43 3.96 8.70
CA PHE A 376 15.61 5.09 9.14
C PHE A 376 16.16 5.71 10.43
N ARG A 377 16.46 4.91 11.46
CA ARG A 377 17.04 5.43 12.72
C ARG A 377 18.36 6.17 12.53
N GLN A 378 19.13 5.81 11.51
CA GLN A 378 20.38 6.45 11.12
C GLN A 378 20.20 7.72 10.26
N GLY A 379 18.97 8.02 9.82
CA GLY A 379 18.67 9.17 8.97
C GLY A 379 18.81 8.90 7.47
N TYR A 380 19.09 7.66 7.06
CA TYR A 380 19.24 7.31 5.64
C TYR A 380 17.90 7.21 4.90
N TYR A 381 16.79 7.13 5.63
CA TYR A 381 15.45 7.30 5.06
C TYR A 381 14.78 8.54 5.67
N ASP A 382 14.29 9.43 4.81
CA ASP A 382 13.56 10.64 5.18
C ASP A 382 12.15 10.28 5.66
N VAL A 383 11.49 9.37 4.94
CA VAL A 383 10.26 8.68 5.33
C VAL A 383 10.58 7.19 5.26
N GLU A 384 10.26 6.38 6.27
CA GLU A 384 10.68 4.97 6.27
C GLU A 384 10.14 4.22 5.05
N VAL A 385 8.82 4.26 4.87
CA VAL A 385 8.15 3.73 3.69
C VAL A 385 7.09 4.73 3.26
N PHE A 386 7.19 5.22 2.03
CA PHE A 386 6.29 6.20 1.47
C PHE A 386 4.85 5.65 1.40
N GLU A 387 3.85 6.50 1.63
CA GLU A 387 2.40 6.17 1.70
C GLU A 387 1.96 5.20 2.80
N ARG A 388 2.88 4.51 3.46
CA ARG A 388 2.54 3.61 4.55
C ARG A 388 2.18 4.37 5.81
N THR A 389 1.06 3.98 6.40
CA THR A 389 0.50 4.55 7.62
C THR A 389 0.69 3.63 8.83
N ASP A 390 1.45 2.54 8.72
CA ASP A 390 1.68 1.55 9.78
C ASP A 390 3.13 1.54 10.32
N THR A 391 4.08 2.13 9.58
CA THR A 391 5.52 2.02 9.88
C THR A 391 5.95 2.74 11.15
N GLY A 392 5.20 3.74 11.60
CA GLY A 392 5.43 4.47 12.85
C GLY A 392 5.06 3.69 14.12
N MET A 393 4.15 2.72 14.02
CA MET A 393 3.66 1.96 15.18
C MET A 393 4.77 1.19 15.93
N PRO A 394 5.69 0.48 15.25
CA PRO A 394 6.85 -0.12 15.91
C PRO A 394 7.71 0.84 16.74
N TYR A 395 7.88 2.09 16.30
CA TYR A 395 8.66 3.09 17.04
C TYR A 395 7.90 3.54 18.28
N LEU A 396 6.60 3.85 18.14
CA LEU A 396 5.76 4.25 19.28
C LEU A 396 5.74 3.18 20.37
N VAL A 397 5.64 1.90 20.00
CA VAL A 397 5.74 0.79 20.95
C VAL A 397 7.13 0.72 21.57
N GLY A 398 8.20 0.88 20.78
CA GLY A 398 9.56 0.94 21.32
C GLY A 398 9.79 2.09 22.33
N MET A 399 9.14 3.24 22.13
CA MET A 399 9.17 4.35 23.08
C MET A 399 8.41 4.06 24.39
N GLN A 400 7.40 3.20 24.35
CA GLN A 400 6.69 2.74 25.55
C GLN A 400 7.50 1.69 26.30
N ASP A 401 8.21 0.82 25.57
CA ASP A 401 8.99 -0.28 26.14
C ASP A 401 10.34 0.17 26.76
N SER A 402 10.89 1.33 26.33
CA SER A 402 12.19 1.81 26.78
C SER A 402 12.31 3.33 26.81
N GLU A 403 12.62 3.90 27.98
CA GLU A 403 12.88 5.34 28.15
C GLU A 403 14.12 5.82 27.38
N ASP A 404 15.14 4.97 27.19
CA ASP A 404 16.31 5.31 26.37
C ASP A 404 15.94 5.43 24.89
N VAL A 405 15.09 4.53 24.39
CA VAL A 405 14.56 4.57 23.02
C VAL A 405 13.67 5.80 22.83
N LYS A 406 12.79 6.07 23.79
CA LYS A 406 11.95 7.27 23.82
C LYS A 406 12.77 8.55 23.76
N ARG A 407 13.83 8.64 24.57
CA ARG A 407 14.76 9.75 24.57
C ARG A 407 15.44 9.89 23.21
N GLU A 408 16.01 8.81 22.66
CA GLU A 408 16.65 8.81 21.33
C GLU A 408 15.70 9.36 20.25
N TYR A 409 14.48 8.82 20.16
CA TYR A 409 13.55 9.18 19.08
C TYR A 409 13.02 10.61 19.24
N THR A 410 12.82 11.06 20.47
CA THR A 410 12.39 12.44 20.78
C THR A 410 13.52 13.43 20.46
N GLU A 411 14.76 13.15 20.85
CA GLU A 411 15.94 13.99 20.54
C GLU A 411 16.23 14.06 19.04
N LYS A 412 16.04 12.94 18.33
CA LYS A 412 16.11 12.91 16.86
C LYS A 412 14.92 13.58 16.17
N GLY A 413 13.84 13.85 16.90
CA GLY A 413 12.64 14.52 16.40
C GLY A 413 11.84 13.68 15.40
N PHE A 414 11.77 12.35 15.59
CA PHE A 414 10.94 11.51 14.73
C PHE A 414 9.48 11.96 14.78
N ARG A 415 8.88 12.09 13.60
CA ARG A 415 7.46 12.43 13.42
C ARG A 415 6.66 11.12 13.37
N LEU A 416 5.95 10.83 14.47
CA LEU A 416 5.23 9.57 14.71
C LEU A 416 3.78 9.83 15.13
N SER A 417 3.07 10.66 14.38
CA SER A 417 1.66 11.00 14.69
C SER A 417 0.78 9.75 14.61
N ARG A 418 0.13 9.41 15.72
CA ARG A 418 -0.81 8.29 15.81
C ARG A 418 -2.24 8.74 15.55
N GLY A 419 -2.96 8.00 14.72
CA GLY A 419 -4.38 8.13 14.45
C GLY A 419 -5.05 6.77 14.23
N THR A 420 -6.19 6.80 13.56
CA THR A 420 -6.88 5.62 13.02
C THR A 420 -6.98 5.80 11.51
N ASP A 421 -6.67 4.76 10.75
CA ASP A 421 -6.88 4.79 9.31
C ASP A 421 -8.30 4.40 8.92
N VAL A 422 -8.66 4.65 7.66
CA VAL A 422 -9.93 4.25 7.09
C VAL A 422 -9.85 2.79 6.60
N GLY A 423 -9.55 1.89 7.53
CA GLY A 423 -9.43 0.46 7.27
C GLY A 423 -10.07 -0.36 8.39
N SER A 424 -10.41 -1.61 8.09
CA SER A 424 -11.02 -2.55 9.03
C SER A 424 -10.40 -3.93 8.86
N TYR A 425 -10.07 -4.59 9.97
CA TYR A 425 -9.69 -6.01 10.00
C TYR A 425 -10.73 -6.79 10.76
N PHE A 426 -11.15 -7.94 10.22
CA PHE A 426 -12.27 -8.71 10.77
C PHE A 426 -12.05 -10.22 10.60
N ILE A 427 -12.82 -11.00 11.37
CA ILE A 427 -12.97 -12.44 11.16
C ILE A 427 -14.28 -12.69 10.44
N GLY A 428 -14.21 -13.26 9.25
CA GLY A 428 -15.38 -13.61 8.45
C GLY A 428 -15.76 -15.08 8.57
N PHE A 429 -17.06 -15.34 8.44
CA PHE A 429 -17.64 -16.68 8.40
C PHE A 429 -18.15 -16.95 6.97
N ASN A 430 -17.72 -18.05 6.34
CA ASN A 430 -18.27 -18.43 5.05
C ASN A 430 -19.73 -18.89 5.22
N MET A 431 -20.66 -18.10 4.70
CA MET A 431 -22.10 -18.32 4.83
C MET A 431 -22.60 -19.50 3.98
N LEU A 432 -21.76 -20.10 3.14
CA LEU A 432 -22.03 -21.36 2.45
C LEU A 432 -21.74 -22.61 3.30
N ASP A 433 -21.03 -22.46 4.43
CA ASP A 433 -20.68 -23.58 5.30
C ASP A 433 -21.91 -24.09 6.09
N PRO A 434 -22.16 -25.40 6.14
CA PRO A 434 -23.38 -25.94 6.78
C PRO A 434 -23.40 -25.79 8.31
N VAL A 435 -22.24 -25.66 8.96
CA VAL A 435 -22.13 -25.59 10.42
C VAL A 435 -22.21 -24.15 10.91
N ILE A 436 -21.52 -23.23 10.25
CA ILE A 436 -21.43 -21.84 10.71
C ILE A 436 -22.20 -20.84 9.83
N GLY A 437 -22.57 -21.22 8.61
CA GLY A 437 -23.19 -20.35 7.61
C GLY A 437 -24.71 -20.33 7.64
N ALA A 438 -25.32 -19.97 6.51
CA ALA A 438 -26.76 -19.94 6.31
C ALA A 438 -27.31 -21.36 6.10
N SER A 439 -28.58 -21.55 6.46
CA SER A 439 -29.34 -22.77 6.17
C SER A 439 -30.71 -22.39 5.61
N SER A 440 -31.24 -23.24 4.72
CA SER A 440 -32.64 -23.16 4.29
C SER A 440 -33.62 -23.60 5.38
N ASP A 441 -33.15 -24.35 6.37
CA ASP A 441 -33.91 -24.67 7.59
C ASP A 441 -33.82 -23.51 8.58
N ALA A 442 -34.95 -22.90 8.92
CA ALA A 442 -34.99 -21.70 9.77
C ALA A 442 -34.45 -21.94 11.19
N GLN A 443 -34.65 -23.13 11.75
CA GLN A 443 -34.17 -23.47 13.09
C GLN A 443 -32.65 -23.66 13.08
N GLN A 444 -32.11 -24.36 12.09
CA GLN A 444 -30.67 -24.53 11.89
C GLN A 444 -30.02 -23.19 11.57
N HIS A 445 -30.64 -22.35 10.74
CA HIS A 445 -30.16 -21.00 10.45
C HIS A 445 -30.04 -20.17 11.74
N ALA A 446 -31.08 -20.18 12.59
CA ALA A 446 -31.06 -19.49 13.87
C ALA A 446 -29.97 -20.02 14.80
N ARG A 447 -29.75 -21.34 14.85
CA ARG A 447 -28.66 -21.98 15.62
C ARG A 447 -27.28 -21.54 15.12
N ASN A 448 -27.05 -21.56 13.81
CA ASN A 448 -25.79 -21.15 13.20
C ASN A 448 -25.50 -19.66 13.49
N ARG A 449 -26.53 -18.80 13.43
CA ARG A 449 -26.42 -17.39 13.82
C ARG A 449 -25.98 -17.24 15.28
N LYS A 450 -26.58 -17.98 16.21
CA LYS A 450 -26.17 -17.95 17.62
C LYS A 450 -24.74 -18.46 17.83
N LEU A 451 -24.29 -19.45 17.07
CA LEU A 451 -22.89 -19.88 17.05
C LEU A 451 -21.95 -18.73 16.64
N ARG A 452 -22.24 -18.03 15.53
CA ARG A 452 -21.45 -16.87 15.07
C ARG A 452 -21.42 -15.73 16.10
N GLN A 453 -22.56 -15.44 16.72
CA GLN A 453 -22.67 -14.42 17.78
C GLN A 453 -21.86 -14.81 19.02
N ALA A 454 -21.94 -16.08 19.46
CA ALA A 454 -21.13 -16.59 20.57
C ALA A 454 -19.63 -16.45 20.30
N ILE A 455 -19.19 -16.87 19.11
CA ILE A 455 -17.79 -16.73 18.68
C ILE A 455 -17.38 -15.26 18.67
N SER A 456 -18.23 -14.36 18.17
CA SER A 456 -17.92 -12.92 18.11
C SER A 456 -17.76 -12.28 19.49
N ILE A 457 -18.53 -12.72 20.49
CA ILE A 457 -18.33 -12.30 21.90
C ILE A 457 -17.02 -12.86 22.46
N ALA A 458 -16.66 -14.10 22.11
CA ALA A 458 -15.47 -14.77 22.64
C ALA A 458 -14.15 -14.21 22.11
N ILE A 459 -14.12 -13.70 20.86
CA ILE A 459 -12.92 -13.09 20.26
C ILE A 459 -12.69 -11.69 20.83
N ASP A 460 -11.73 -11.55 21.75
CA ASP A 460 -11.45 -10.32 22.49
C ASP A 460 -10.48 -9.37 21.75
N TRP A 461 -11.03 -8.47 20.93
CA TRP A 461 -10.25 -7.49 20.16
C TRP A 461 -9.53 -6.43 21.01
N ASP A 462 -9.99 -6.19 22.24
CA ASP A 462 -9.26 -5.32 23.18
C ASP A 462 -8.04 -6.05 23.75
N GLU A 463 -8.17 -7.36 24.04
CA GLU A 463 -7.05 -8.24 24.37
C GLU A 463 -6.05 -8.32 23.22
N PHE A 464 -6.54 -8.51 21.98
CA PHE A 464 -5.69 -8.53 20.79
C PHE A 464 -4.83 -7.27 20.70
N SER A 465 -5.45 -6.09 20.83
CA SER A 465 -4.75 -4.81 20.67
C SER A 465 -3.78 -4.51 21.80
N ARG A 466 -3.97 -5.09 23.00
CA ARG A 466 -3.00 -5.03 24.10
C ARG A 466 -1.80 -5.96 23.88
N ILE A 467 -2.03 -7.17 23.34
CA ILE A 467 -0.96 -8.16 23.11
C ILE A 467 -0.15 -7.82 21.85
N PHE A 468 -0.80 -7.28 20.82
CA PHE A 468 -0.21 -6.97 19.52
C PHE A 468 -0.31 -5.46 19.19
N PRO A 469 0.25 -4.55 20.01
CA PRO A 469 0.04 -3.11 19.88
C PRO A 469 0.58 -2.50 18.57
N LYS A 470 1.46 -3.22 17.85
CA LYS A 470 1.99 -2.83 16.53
C LYS A 470 1.01 -3.10 15.38
N GLU A 471 0.10 -4.06 15.55
CA GLU A 471 -0.88 -4.50 14.55
C GLU A 471 -2.33 -4.21 14.97
N GLY A 472 -2.57 -3.97 16.27
CA GLY A 472 -3.89 -3.77 16.86
C GLY A 472 -4.51 -2.41 16.55
N GLY A 473 -5.67 -2.18 17.15
CA GLY A 473 -6.45 -1.00 16.85
C GLY A 473 -7.64 -0.79 17.79
N GLN A 474 -8.53 0.10 17.39
CA GLN A 474 -9.79 0.32 18.08
C GLN A 474 -10.76 -0.81 17.76
N THR A 475 -11.30 -1.49 18.77
CA THR A 475 -12.34 -2.52 18.57
C THR A 475 -13.50 -1.96 17.76
N ALA A 476 -13.85 -2.64 16.67
CA ALA A 476 -14.87 -2.23 15.73
C ALA A 476 -16.26 -2.68 16.19
N MET A 477 -17.22 -1.76 16.19
CA MET A 477 -18.62 -2.04 16.53
C MET A 477 -19.48 -2.24 15.27
N SER A 478 -18.92 -2.01 14.09
CA SER A 478 -19.58 -2.13 12.80
C SER A 478 -18.57 -2.38 11.68
N PRO A 479 -19.03 -2.65 10.44
CA PRO A 479 -18.15 -2.64 9.27
C PRO A 479 -17.51 -1.27 8.98
N LEU A 480 -18.03 -0.16 9.53
CA LEU A 480 -17.70 1.20 9.10
C LEU A 480 -16.66 1.86 10.03
N PRO A 481 -15.42 2.11 9.56
CA PRO A 481 -14.41 2.79 10.37
C PRO A 481 -14.79 4.25 10.69
N PRO A 482 -14.23 4.83 11.76
CA PRO A 482 -14.39 6.25 12.06
C PRO A 482 -13.84 7.10 10.90
N GLY A 483 -14.47 8.24 10.64
CA GLY A 483 -14.04 9.18 9.59
C GLY A 483 -14.70 8.97 8.22
N ILE A 484 -15.58 7.98 8.07
CA ILE A 484 -16.49 7.83 6.93
C ILE A 484 -17.89 8.28 7.33
N PHE A 485 -18.60 8.92 6.39
CA PHE A 485 -20.05 9.13 6.54
C PHE A 485 -20.77 7.81 6.82
N GLY A 486 -21.81 7.81 7.66
CA GLY A 486 -22.51 6.59 8.05
C GLY A 486 -21.99 5.95 9.34
N SER A 487 -20.70 6.12 9.67
CA SER A 487 -20.12 5.52 10.88
C SER A 487 -20.70 6.17 12.15
N ARG A 488 -21.07 5.32 13.12
CA ARG A 488 -21.54 5.71 14.46
C ARG A 488 -20.51 5.40 15.55
N GLU A 489 -19.29 5.05 15.17
CA GLU A 489 -18.25 4.65 16.12
C GLU A 489 -18.00 5.73 17.20
N GLY A 490 -17.78 5.30 18.44
CA GLY A 490 -17.63 6.19 19.60
C GLY A 490 -18.92 6.76 20.18
N THR A 491 -20.08 6.45 19.60
CA THR A 491 -21.41 6.85 20.13
C THR A 491 -22.11 5.68 20.83
N ARG A 492 -23.18 5.98 21.59
CA ARG A 492 -24.02 4.95 22.24
C ARG A 492 -24.79 4.13 21.21
N GLU A 493 -25.32 4.78 20.18
CA GLU A 493 -26.07 4.19 19.07
C GLU A 493 -25.17 3.30 18.19
N GLY A 494 -23.87 3.62 18.16
CA GLY A 494 -22.86 2.86 17.46
C GLY A 494 -22.43 1.57 18.15
N VAL A 495 -22.86 1.26 19.37
CA VAL A 495 -22.44 0.02 20.05
C VAL A 495 -23.04 -1.19 19.36
N ASN A 496 -22.23 -2.23 19.13
CA ASN A 496 -22.74 -3.52 18.68
C ASN A 496 -23.45 -4.23 19.85
N PRO A 497 -24.78 -4.37 19.84
CA PRO A 497 -25.51 -4.95 20.96
C PRO A 497 -25.25 -6.45 21.13
N VAL A 498 -24.73 -7.14 20.11
CA VAL A 498 -24.38 -8.56 20.17
C VAL A 498 -23.12 -8.79 20.98
N THR A 499 -22.11 -7.93 20.85
CA THR A 499 -20.80 -8.15 21.47
C THR A 499 -20.53 -7.26 22.67
N HIS A 500 -21.23 -6.13 22.80
CA HIS A 500 -20.99 -5.11 23.83
C HIS A 500 -22.30 -4.60 24.43
N VAL A 501 -22.18 -3.95 25.59
CA VAL A 501 -23.22 -3.16 26.26
C VAL A 501 -22.69 -1.77 26.54
N TRP A 502 -23.55 -0.75 26.49
CA TRP A 502 -23.17 0.60 26.90
C TRP A 502 -23.33 0.75 28.41
N LYS A 503 -22.24 1.02 29.12
CA LYS A 503 -22.21 1.18 30.58
C LYS A 503 -21.18 2.23 30.98
N ASP A 504 -21.52 3.08 31.95
CA ASP A 504 -20.63 4.11 32.50
C ASP A 504 -19.98 5.02 31.44
N GLY A 505 -20.76 5.35 30.39
CA GLY A 505 -20.31 6.24 29.31
C GLY A 505 -19.38 5.61 28.27
N ARG A 506 -19.21 4.28 28.28
CA ARG A 506 -18.38 3.56 27.31
C ARG A 506 -19.01 2.23 26.87
N ALA A 507 -18.52 1.68 25.76
CA ALA A 507 -18.83 0.32 25.37
C ALA A 507 -18.02 -0.67 26.22
N GLU A 508 -18.69 -1.63 26.84
CA GLU A 508 -18.06 -2.74 27.57
C GLU A 508 -18.42 -4.07 26.91
N ARG A 509 -17.43 -4.93 26.70
CA ARG A 509 -17.63 -6.25 26.09
C ARG A 509 -18.53 -7.11 26.96
N ARG A 510 -19.45 -7.85 26.33
CA ARG A 510 -20.30 -8.83 27.03
C ARG A 510 -19.47 -9.95 27.65
N PRO A 511 -19.85 -10.46 28.83
CA PRO A 511 -19.11 -11.52 29.49
C PRO A 511 -19.18 -12.84 28.73
N ILE A 512 -18.13 -13.65 28.83
CA ILE A 512 -18.03 -14.96 28.16
C ILE A 512 -19.17 -15.92 28.52
N GLU A 513 -19.80 -15.77 29.68
CA GLU A 513 -20.96 -16.57 30.09
C GLU A 513 -22.18 -16.37 29.18
N GLU A 514 -22.38 -15.16 28.64
CA GLU A 514 -23.45 -14.92 27.66
C GLU A 514 -23.17 -15.65 26.34
N ALA A 515 -21.90 -15.69 25.91
CA ALA A 515 -21.51 -16.49 24.75
C ALA A 515 -21.74 -17.99 24.99
N ARG A 516 -21.47 -18.50 26.20
CA ARG A 516 -21.74 -19.91 26.55
C ARG A 516 -23.24 -20.25 26.53
N LYS A 517 -24.11 -19.32 26.92
CA LYS A 517 -25.57 -19.50 26.77
C LYS A 517 -25.96 -19.60 25.29
N LEU A 518 -25.42 -18.73 24.44
CA LEU A 518 -25.62 -18.80 22.99
C LEU A 518 -25.09 -20.12 22.40
N MET A 519 -23.98 -20.66 22.91
CA MET A 519 -23.47 -21.98 22.50
C MET A 519 -24.46 -23.11 22.81
N VAL A 520 -25.11 -23.09 23.98
CA VAL A 520 -26.18 -24.05 24.32
C VAL A 520 -27.34 -23.94 23.33
N GLU A 521 -27.79 -22.72 23.06
CA GLU A 521 -28.89 -22.45 22.13
C GLU A 521 -28.54 -22.79 20.67
N ALA A 522 -27.26 -22.71 20.31
CA ALA A 522 -26.74 -23.16 19.02
C ALA A 522 -26.66 -24.70 18.90
N GLY A 523 -26.86 -25.42 20.01
CA GLY A 523 -26.77 -26.89 20.07
C GLY A 523 -25.36 -27.41 20.36
N TYR A 524 -24.46 -26.57 20.87
CA TYR A 524 -23.07 -26.89 21.16
C TYR A 524 -22.66 -26.60 22.63
N PRO A 525 -23.36 -27.14 23.65
CA PRO A 525 -22.99 -26.93 25.04
C PRO A 525 -21.54 -27.34 25.31
N GLY A 526 -20.72 -26.42 25.84
CA GLY A 526 -19.30 -26.67 26.10
C GLY A 526 -18.47 -26.99 24.84
N GLY A 527 -18.92 -26.56 23.66
CA GLY A 527 -18.21 -26.80 22.40
C GLY A 527 -18.38 -28.23 21.88
N ARG A 528 -19.43 -28.94 22.28
CA ARG A 528 -19.75 -30.30 21.83
C ARG A 528 -21.15 -30.37 21.27
N ASP A 529 -21.33 -31.08 20.17
CA ASP A 529 -22.65 -31.29 19.58
C ASP A 529 -23.60 -31.97 20.58
N ALA A 530 -24.76 -31.35 20.85
CA ALA A 530 -25.67 -31.79 21.89
C ALA A 530 -26.28 -33.18 21.63
N LYS A 531 -26.26 -33.66 20.38
CA LYS A 531 -26.83 -34.96 20.01
C LYS A 531 -25.78 -36.08 20.05
N SER A 532 -24.59 -35.82 19.50
CA SER A 532 -23.53 -36.82 19.30
C SER A 532 -22.43 -36.77 20.35
N GLY A 533 -22.31 -35.68 21.12
CA GLY A 533 -21.24 -35.45 22.10
C GLY A 533 -19.85 -35.19 21.49
N GLN A 534 -19.74 -35.17 20.16
CA GLN A 534 -18.49 -34.94 19.46
C GLN A 534 -18.03 -33.49 19.62
N PRO A 535 -16.70 -33.23 19.72
CA PRO A 535 -16.17 -31.87 19.73
C PRO A 535 -16.57 -31.10 18.46
N LEU A 536 -16.96 -29.83 18.63
CA LEU A 536 -17.13 -28.91 17.51
C LEU A 536 -15.74 -28.51 17.01
N VAL A 537 -15.42 -28.93 15.79
CA VAL A 537 -14.20 -28.55 15.08
C VAL A 537 -14.52 -27.49 14.05
N ILE A 538 -13.79 -26.38 14.09
CA ILE A 538 -13.90 -25.28 13.11
C ILE A 538 -12.55 -25.10 12.44
N ASN A 539 -12.56 -24.93 11.12
CA ASN A 539 -11.37 -24.68 10.33
C ASN A 539 -11.12 -23.18 10.18
N TYR A 540 -9.89 -22.77 10.46
CA TYR A 540 -9.42 -21.41 10.28
C TYR A 540 -8.48 -21.34 9.07
N ASP A 541 -9.01 -20.92 7.93
CA ASP A 541 -8.26 -20.78 6.68
C ASP A 541 -7.51 -19.43 6.70
N TYR A 542 -6.18 -19.50 6.65
CA TYR A 542 -5.29 -18.35 6.78
C TYR A 542 -4.39 -18.22 5.54
N TYR A 543 -4.34 -17.01 4.96
CA TYR A 543 -3.74 -16.73 3.64
C TYR A 543 -2.21 -16.65 3.61
N SER A 544 -1.54 -17.01 4.71
CA SER A 544 -0.08 -17.03 4.82
C SER A 544 0.38 -18.26 5.57
N ALA A 545 1.53 -18.81 5.18
CA ALA A 545 2.21 -19.84 5.96
C ALA A 545 2.53 -19.33 7.40
N PRO A 546 2.54 -20.23 8.41
CA PRO A 546 2.98 -19.88 9.75
C PRO A 546 4.48 -19.53 9.75
N THR A 547 4.80 -18.34 10.26
CA THR A 547 6.16 -17.86 10.47
C THR A 547 6.35 -17.52 11.95
N PRO A 548 7.59 -17.37 12.44
CA PRO A 548 7.82 -16.90 13.81
C PRO A 548 7.10 -15.57 14.12
N GLY A 549 6.90 -14.72 13.11
CA GLY A 549 6.22 -13.43 13.26
C GLY A 549 4.70 -13.54 13.44
N ASN A 550 4.02 -14.43 12.71
CA ASN A 550 2.55 -14.52 12.75
C ASN A 550 2.01 -15.65 13.65
N ARG A 551 2.83 -16.63 14.06
CA ARG A 551 2.41 -17.76 14.90
C ARG A 551 1.76 -17.33 16.23
N PRO A 552 2.27 -16.31 16.97
CA PRO A 552 1.62 -15.85 18.19
C PRO A 552 0.17 -15.40 17.98
N LYS A 553 -0.13 -14.78 16.83
CA LYS A 553 -1.50 -14.37 16.47
C LYS A 553 -2.40 -15.56 16.18
N LEU A 554 -1.88 -16.58 15.49
CA LEU A 554 -2.61 -17.82 15.23
C LEU A 554 -2.93 -18.56 16.54
N ASP A 555 -1.95 -18.70 17.43
CA ASP A 555 -2.12 -19.32 18.75
C ASP A 555 -3.11 -18.52 19.62
N TRP A 556 -3.08 -17.19 19.54
CA TRP A 556 -4.06 -16.33 20.20
C TRP A 556 -5.49 -16.61 19.72
N MET A 557 -5.70 -16.73 18.41
CA MET A 557 -7.03 -17.04 17.85
C MET A 557 -7.54 -18.40 18.33
N VAL A 558 -6.68 -19.43 18.37
CA VAL A 558 -7.02 -20.75 18.92
C VAL A 558 -7.48 -20.62 20.37
N ARG A 559 -6.81 -19.81 21.19
CA ARG A 559 -7.20 -19.55 22.59
C ARG A 559 -8.56 -18.85 22.69
N GLN A 560 -8.91 -17.95 21.77
CA GLN A 560 -10.21 -17.28 21.77
C GLN A 560 -11.36 -18.29 21.56
N PHE A 561 -11.23 -19.18 20.58
CA PHE A 561 -12.22 -20.24 20.32
C PHE A 561 -12.29 -21.27 21.47
N ALA A 562 -11.15 -21.58 22.10
CA ALA A 562 -11.08 -22.47 23.25
C ALA A 562 -11.87 -21.96 24.47
N LYS A 563 -12.11 -20.63 24.60
CA LYS A 563 -12.98 -20.06 25.66
C LYS A 563 -14.41 -20.63 25.63
N LEU A 564 -14.85 -21.12 24.47
CA LEU A 564 -16.14 -21.77 24.21
C LEU A 564 -16.06 -23.30 24.10
N GLY A 565 -14.87 -23.89 24.28
CA GLY A 565 -14.64 -25.33 24.08
C GLY A 565 -14.54 -25.77 22.61
N ILE A 566 -14.42 -24.83 21.67
CA ILE A 566 -14.33 -25.12 20.23
C ILE A 566 -12.88 -25.49 19.88
N GLN A 567 -12.69 -26.57 19.11
CA GLN A 567 -11.40 -26.94 18.54
C GLN A 567 -11.19 -26.18 17.23
N LEU A 568 -10.25 -25.24 17.20
CA LEU A 568 -9.91 -24.48 16.00
C LEU A 568 -8.71 -25.11 15.28
N GLU A 569 -8.92 -25.60 14.05
CA GLU A 569 -7.88 -26.18 13.20
C GLU A 569 -7.34 -25.14 12.22
N ILE A 570 -6.06 -24.78 12.35
CA ILE A 570 -5.40 -23.81 11.45
C ILE A 570 -5.08 -24.48 10.12
N ARG A 571 -5.65 -23.95 9.04
CA ARG A 571 -5.39 -24.33 7.65
C ARG A 571 -4.70 -23.19 6.91
N ALA A 572 -3.40 -23.06 7.16
CA ALA A 572 -2.58 -22.03 6.52
C ALA A 572 -2.15 -22.44 5.11
N THR A 573 -2.36 -21.57 4.12
CA THR A 573 -1.94 -21.74 2.73
C THR A 573 -1.22 -20.49 2.23
N ASP A 574 -0.53 -20.56 1.08
CA ASP A 574 -0.12 -19.34 0.40
C ASP A 574 -1.34 -18.56 -0.12
N ASN A 575 -1.16 -17.28 -0.43
CA ASN A 575 -2.28 -16.42 -0.83
C ASN A 575 -2.96 -16.90 -2.12
N ASN A 576 -2.22 -17.42 -3.11
CA ASN A 576 -2.83 -17.89 -4.35
C ASN A 576 -3.74 -19.10 -4.10
N GLN A 577 -3.27 -20.04 -3.27
CA GLN A 577 -4.08 -21.19 -2.84
C GLN A 577 -5.28 -20.78 -1.98
N PHE A 578 -5.11 -19.78 -1.11
CA PHE A 578 -6.22 -19.23 -0.33
C PHE A 578 -7.29 -18.62 -1.24
N GLN A 579 -6.89 -17.80 -2.21
CA GLN A 579 -7.81 -17.20 -3.19
C GLN A 579 -8.54 -18.29 -4.02
N ASP A 580 -7.87 -19.38 -4.38
CA ASP A 580 -8.50 -20.52 -5.08
C ASP A 580 -9.55 -21.24 -4.20
N LYS A 581 -9.23 -21.53 -2.93
CA LYS A 581 -10.21 -22.06 -1.96
C LYS A 581 -11.42 -21.14 -1.82
N VAL A 582 -11.15 -19.85 -1.73
CA VAL A 582 -12.16 -18.81 -1.56
C VAL A 582 -13.12 -18.75 -2.75
N ARG A 583 -12.59 -18.77 -3.98
CA ARG A 583 -13.40 -18.88 -5.21
C ARG A 583 -14.22 -20.16 -5.26
N LYS A 584 -13.73 -21.27 -4.70
CA LYS A 584 -14.43 -22.56 -4.65
C LYS A 584 -15.42 -22.69 -3.48
N GLY A 585 -15.44 -21.75 -2.54
CA GLY A 585 -16.28 -21.87 -1.33
C GLY A 585 -15.75 -22.87 -0.30
N SER A 586 -14.54 -23.41 -0.46
CA SER A 586 -14.00 -24.51 0.34
C SER A 586 -13.13 -24.04 1.53
N TYR A 587 -13.73 -23.22 2.40
CA TYR A 587 -13.12 -22.59 3.59
C TYR A 587 -14.23 -22.30 4.61
N GLN A 588 -13.88 -22.07 5.88
CA GLN A 588 -14.90 -21.91 6.93
C GLN A 588 -14.79 -20.57 7.69
N VAL A 589 -13.70 -20.33 8.40
CA VAL A 589 -13.41 -19.07 9.10
C VAL A 589 -12.14 -18.47 8.53
N PHE A 590 -12.11 -17.16 8.32
CA PHE A 590 -10.96 -16.47 7.74
C PHE A 590 -10.70 -15.11 8.40
N TRP A 591 -9.46 -14.64 8.30
CA TRP A 591 -9.07 -13.28 8.68
C TRP A 591 -8.79 -12.48 7.43
N LEU A 592 -9.47 -11.35 7.27
CA LEU A 592 -9.19 -10.38 6.19
C LEU A 592 -9.22 -8.96 6.74
N GLY A 593 -8.77 -8.03 5.91
CA GLY A 593 -8.98 -6.61 6.12
C GLY A 593 -9.37 -5.92 4.83
N TRP A 594 -10.00 -4.77 4.99
CA TRP A 594 -10.39 -3.87 3.90
C TRP A 594 -9.86 -2.47 4.19
N LEU A 595 -9.33 -1.84 3.15
CA LEU A 595 -8.86 -0.46 3.17
C LEU A 595 -9.79 0.32 2.26
N ALA A 596 -10.30 1.47 2.71
CA ALA A 596 -11.22 2.25 1.90
C ALA A 596 -10.60 2.66 0.56
N ASP A 597 -11.31 2.40 -0.53
CA ASP A 597 -10.96 2.95 -1.84
C ASP A 597 -11.45 4.40 -1.96
N TYR A 598 -12.58 4.70 -1.31
CA TYR A 598 -13.19 6.01 -1.19
C TYR A 598 -14.02 6.12 0.09
N PRO A 599 -14.22 7.34 0.62
CA PRO A 599 -14.78 7.55 1.96
C PRO A 599 -16.32 7.55 1.92
N ASP A 600 -16.91 6.43 1.47
CA ASP A 600 -18.36 6.20 1.46
C ASP A 600 -18.68 4.90 2.21
N ALA A 601 -19.79 4.88 2.96
CA ALA A 601 -20.28 3.67 3.63
C ALA A 601 -20.54 2.52 2.64
N GLU A 602 -20.91 2.83 1.41
CA GLU A 602 -21.10 1.85 0.33
C GLU A 602 -19.85 1.00 0.10
N ASN A 603 -18.64 1.59 0.18
CA ASN A 603 -17.36 0.88 -0.04
C ASN A 603 -17.03 -0.15 1.05
N PHE A 604 -17.78 -0.20 2.15
CA PHE A 604 -17.67 -1.27 3.16
C PHE A 604 -18.90 -2.18 3.15
N LEU A 605 -20.08 -1.62 2.96
CA LEU A 605 -21.33 -2.39 2.98
C LEU A 605 -21.51 -3.27 1.73
N PHE A 606 -20.88 -2.92 0.60
CA PHE A 606 -20.93 -3.75 -0.61
C PHE A 606 -20.26 -5.13 -0.40
N LEU A 607 -19.32 -5.23 0.54
CA LEU A 607 -18.66 -6.48 0.93
C LEU A 607 -19.62 -7.48 1.60
N LEU A 608 -20.85 -7.06 1.89
CA LEU A 608 -21.93 -7.88 2.44
C LEU A 608 -23.14 -7.95 1.48
N GLN A 609 -23.03 -7.42 0.26
CA GLN A 609 -24.08 -7.53 -0.75
C GLN A 609 -24.02 -8.90 -1.45
N SER A 610 -25.18 -9.50 -1.76
CA SER A 610 -25.24 -10.87 -2.32
C SER A 610 -24.54 -10.98 -3.67
N MET A 611 -24.73 -9.99 -4.56
CA MET A 611 -24.12 -10.01 -5.91
C MET A 611 -22.61 -9.77 -5.89
N ALA A 612 -22.06 -9.31 -4.76
CA ALA A 612 -20.63 -9.26 -4.53
C ALA A 612 -20.05 -10.61 -4.06
N GLY A 613 -20.85 -11.68 -3.94
CA GLY A 613 -20.40 -12.99 -3.44
C GLY A 613 -19.20 -13.57 -4.20
N LYS A 614 -18.12 -13.88 -3.47
CA LYS A 614 -16.85 -14.32 -4.06
C LYS A 614 -16.95 -15.65 -4.82
N THR A 615 -17.72 -16.62 -4.32
CA THR A 615 -17.82 -17.95 -4.92
C THR A 615 -18.75 -17.98 -6.14
N LYS A 616 -19.87 -17.26 -6.08
CA LYS A 616 -20.92 -17.31 -7.11
C LYS A 616 -20.73 -16.26 -8.20
N TYR A 617 -20.17 -15.11 -7.86
CA TYR A 617 -20.10 -13.94 -8.74
C TYR A 617 -18.67 -13.39 -8.93
N ASP A 618 -17.66 -13.99 -8.28
CA ASP A 618 -16.27 -13.51 -8.27
C ASP A 618 -16.13 -12.04 -7.78
N GLY A 619 -17.08 -11.59 -6.93
CA GLY A 619 -17.05 -10.25 -6.30
C GLY A 619 -16.16 -10.21 -5.04
N GLU A 620 -16.30 -9.22 -4.13
CA GLU A 620 -15.43 -9.11 -2.94
C GLU A 620 -16.07 -9.51 -1.59
N ASN A 621 -17.34 -9.91 -1.58
CA ASN A 621 -17.99 -10.51 -0.41
C ASN A 621 -17.46 -11.94 -0.18
N THR A 622 -16.36 -12.03 0.56
CA THR A 622 -15.70 -13.29 0.94
C THR A 622 -16.47 -14.02 2.05
N ALA A 623 -17.47 -13.41 2.67
CA ALA A 623 -18.38 -14.15 3.54
C ALA A 623 -19.42 -14.94 2.73
N ASN A 624 -19.59 -14.66 1.42
CA ASN A 624 -20.72 -15.16 0.63
C ASN A 624 -22.07 -14.91 1.31
N TYR A 625 -22.18 -13.82 2.08
CA TYR A 625 -23.40 -13.47 2.79
C TYR A 625 -24.49 -13.06 1.80
N GLU A 626 -25.69 -13.62 1.96
CA GLU A 626 -26.87 -13.29 1.16
C GLU A 626 -28.04 -12.96 2.09
N ASN A 627 -28.61 -11.76 1.96
CA ASN A 627 -29.81 -11.34 2.66
C ASN A 627 -30.63 -10.40 1.76
N PRO A 628 -31.84 -10.80 1.32
CA PRO A 628 -32.64 -10.00 0.38
C PRO A 628 -33.03 -8.62 0.90
N GLU A 629 -33.23 -8.45 2.22
CA GLU A 629 -33.55 -7.15 2.80
C GLU A 629 -32.32 -6.25 2.85
N PHE A 630 -31.15 -6.83 3.18
CA PHE A 630 -29.88 -6.12 3.08
C PHE A 630 -29.65 -5.63 1.65
N ASP A 631 -29.82 -6.50 0.65
CA ASP A 631 -29.66 -6.14 -0.76
C ASP A 631 -30.62 -5.02 -1.17
N ARG A 632 -31.90 -5.12 -0.79
CA ARG A 632 -32.92 -4.11 -1.10
C ARG A 632 -32.56 -2.75 -0.51
N LEU A 633 -32.08 -2.72 0.74
CA LEU A 633 -31.67 -1.49 1.42
C LEU A 633 -30.37 -0.93 0.83
N PHE A 634 -29.41 -1.78 0.50
CA PHE A 634 -28.13 -1.41 -0.10
C PHE A 634 -28.33 -0.78 -1.48
N GLU A 635 -29.16 -1.40 -2.33
CA GLU A 635 -29.48 -0.88 -3.67
C GLU A 635 -30.15 0.49 -3.63
N ARG A 636 -30.91 0.80 -2.57
CA ARG A 636 -31.44 2.15 -2.34
C ARG A 636 -30.38 3.10 -1.80
N MET A 637 -29.63 2.68 -0.78
CA MET A 637 -28.63 3.49 -0.08
C MET A 637 -27.60 4.07 -1.04
N LYS A 638 -27.09 3.26 -1.98
CA LYS A 638 -26.08 3.69 -2.94
C LYS A 638 -26.54 4.82 -3.88
N LEU A 639 -27.84 5.04 -4.03
CA LEU A 639 -28.39 6.09 -4.92
C LEU A 639 -28.44 7.47 -4.25
N TYR A 640 -28.26 7.54 -2.92
CA TYR A 640 -28.33 8.78 -2.16
C TYR A 640 -26.95 9.41 -1.98
N ASP A 641 -26.93 10.74 -2.00
CA ASP A 641 -25.80 11.53 -1.50
C ASP A 641 -25.74 11.44 0.03
N ASP A 642 -24.64 11.89 0.61
CA ASP A 642 -24.46 11.91 2.06
C ASP A 642 -25.48 12.85 2.72
N GLY A 643 -26.34 12.30 3.56
CA GLY A 643 -27.44 13.02 4.19
C GLY A 643 -28.28 12.12 5.12
N PRO A 644 -29.29 12.69 5.82
CA PRO A 644 -30.09 11.97 6.81
C PRO A 644 -30.75 10.69 6.28
N GLU A 645 -31.22 10.71 5.03
CA GLU A 645 -31.87 9.58 4.35
C GLU A 645 -30.89 8.42 4.14
N LYS A 646 -29.68 8.70 3.66
CA LYS A 646 -28.62 7.71 3.50
C LYS A 646 -28.17 7.17 4.86
N GLN A 647 -28.02 8.03 5.87
CA GLN A 647 -27.67 7.61 7.22
C GLN A 647 -28.69 6.63 7.81
N ALA A 648 -29.99 6.88 7.63
CA ALA A 648 -31.03 5.98 8.12
C ALA A 648 -30.98 4.59 7.45
N LEU A 649 -30.67 4.53 6.15
CA LEU A 649 -30.46 3.27 5.44
C LEU A 649 -29.19 2.54 5.91
N VAL A 650 -28.10 3.28 6.11
CA VAL A 650 -26.84 2.75 6.65
C VAL A 650 -27.05 2.16 8.05
N ASP A 651 -27.77 2.86 8.93
CA ASP A 651 -28.06 2.40 10.30
C ASP A 651 -28.84 1.06 10.25
N GLN A 652 -29.79 0.90 9.32
CA GLN A 652 -30.53 -0.36 9.12
C GLN A 652 -29.64 -1.49 8.58
N LEU A 653 -28.79 -1.22 7.58
CA LEU A 653 -27.85 -2.19 7.02
C LEU A 653 -26.86 -2.69 8.07
N VAL A 654 -26.30 -1.78 8.88
CA VAL A 654 -25.40 -2.12 9.98
C VAL A 654 -26.11 -2.93 11.04
N GLN A 655 -27.37 -2.63 11.35
CA GLN A 655 -28.16 -3.42 12.30
C GLN A 655 -28.37 -4.86 11.81
N ILE A 656 -28.74 -5.06 10.54
CA ILE A 656 -28.88 -6.39 9.94
C ILE A 656 -27.55 -7.15 10.02
N ALA A 657 -26.44 -6.51 9.63
CA ALA A 657 -25.12 -7.14 9.68
C ALA A 657 -24.71 -7.52 11.11
N ARG A 658 -25.01 -6.69 12.11
CA ARG A 658 -24.77 -7.00 13.53
C ARG A 658 -25.56 -8.21 13.98
N GLU A 659 -26.85 -8.26 13.67
CA GLU A 659 -27.74 -9.33 14.07
C GLU A 659 -27.35 -10.67 13.41
N ASP A 660 -27.12 -10.67 12.11
CA ASP A 660 -26.77 -11.88 11.36
C ASP A 660 -25.34 -12.33 11.60
N ALA A 661 -24.46 -11.42 12.04
CA ALA A 661 -23.05 -11.66 12.36
C ALA A 661 -22.31 -12.47 11.26
N PRO A 662 -22.32 -12.04 9.98
CA PRO A 662 -21.49 -12.66 8.95
C PRO A 662 -20.00 -12.46 9.23
N TRP A 663 -19.65 -11.42 10.00
CA TRP A 663 -18.31 -11.15 10.54
C TRP A 663 -18.35 -10.95 12.06
N SER A 664 -17.23 -11.30 12.72
CA SER A 664 -16.79 -10.61 13.93
C SER A 664 -16.00 -9.39 13.49
N PHE A 665 -16.58 -8.19 13.68
CA PHE A 665 -16.12 -6.94 13.04
C PHE A 665 -14.68 -6.51 13.36
N GLY A 666 -14.05 -7.10 14.36
CA GLY A 666 -12.63 -6.93 14.57
C GLY A 666 -12.22 -5.58 15.11
N PHE A 667 -11.33 -4.90 14.39
CA PHE A 667 -10.77 -3.62 14.81
C PHE A 667 -10.41 -2.72 13.62
N PHE A 668 -10.41 -1.42 13.87
CA PHE A 668 -9.86 -0.40 12.97
C PHE A 668 -8.41 -0.14 13.40
N PRO A 669 -7.41 -0.41 12.54
CA PRO A 669 -6.00 -0.38 12.94
C PRO A 669 -5.59 1.03 13.38
N TRP A 670 -4.75 1.10 14.42
CA TRP A 670 -4.03 2.33 14.67
C TRP A 670 -3.05 2.59 13.54
N SER A 671 -2.96 3.84 13.13
CA SER A 671 -2.03 4.27 12.09
C SER A 671 -1.02 5.26 12.64
N SER A 672 0.24 5.09 12.27
CA SER A 672 1.28 6.09 12.36
C SER A 672 2.23 5.87 11.18
N GLY A 673 2.52 6.94 10.43
CA GLY A 673 3.68 6.97 9.54
C GLY A 673 4.97 7.29 10.31
N ALA A 674 6.13 7.05 9.71
CA ALA A 674 7.44 7.40 10.27
C ALA A 674 8.20 8.33 9.32
N ALA A 675 8.44 9.57 9.76
CA ALA A 675 9.24 10.55 9.02
C ALA A 675 10.26 11.25 9.92
N GLN A 676 11.35 11.73 9.32
CA GLN A 676 12.40 12.48 9.99
C GLN A 676 11.95 13.92 10.30
N ARG A 677 12.62 14.57 11.26
CA ARG A 677 12.28 15.93 11.69
C ARG A 677 12.36 16.97 10.56
N TRP A 678 13.23 16.74 9.58
CA TRP A 678 13.45 17.64 8.43
C TRP A 678 12.43 17.45 7.29
N VAL A 679 11.49 16.51 7.40
CA VAL A 679 10.43 16.30 6.40
C VAL A 679 9.19 17.09 6.80
N TYR A 680 9.00 18.25 6.19
CA TYR A 680 7.84 19.12 6.41
C TYR A 680 6.62 18.68 5.60
N ASN A 681 5.45 19.14 6.04
CA ASN A 681 4.14 18.85 5.46
C ASN A 681 3.78 17.35 5.43
N TYR A 682 4.46 16.51 6.22
CA TYR A 682 4.14 15.09 6.31
C TYR A 682 2.85 14.86 7.10
N HIS A 683 1.80 14.40 6.40
CA HIS A 683 0.52 14.03 6.99
C HIS A 683 0.11 12.64 6.47
N PRO A 684 0.48 11.55 7.16
CA PRO A 684 0.26 10.19 6.68
C PRO A 684 -1.23 9.84 6.65
N VAL A 685 -1.74 9.42 5.48
CA VAL A 685 -3.14 9.04 5.29
C VAL A 685 -3.31 8.13 4.06
N ILE A 686 -4.19 7.13 4.13
CA ILE A 686 -4.37 6.16 3.04
C ILE A 686 -5.14 6.67 1.82
N MET A 687 -6.01 7.65 2.06
CA MET A 687 -6.90 8.20 1.04
C MET A 687 -6.19 9.16 0.08
N ILE A 688 -5.06 9.75 0.48
CA ILE A 688 -4.36 10.77 -0.30
C ILE A 688 -3.02 10.23 -0.76
N ARG A 689 -3.04 9.68 -1.97
CA ARG A 689 -1.92 8.93 -2.56
C ARG A 689 -1.02 9.78 -3.44
N ASP A 690 -1.28 11.07 -3.60
CA ASP A 690 -0.39 11.99 -4.35
C ASP A 690 0.49 12.87 -3.44
N GLN A 691 0.76 12.38 -2.22
CA GLN A 691 1.37 13.18 -1.15
C GLN A 691 2.78 13.74 -1.46
N GLY A 692 3.50 13.17 -2.43
CA GLY A 692 4.87 13.55 -2.76
C GLY A 692 5.01 14.99 -3.25
N ARG A 693 3.96 15.59 -3.81
CA ARG A 693 3.98 17.00 -4.22
C ARG A 693 3.93 17.99 -3.05
N TYR A 694 3.42 17.57 -1.90
CA TYR A 694 3.22 18.44 -0.73
C TYR A 694 4.41 18.47 0.21
N LEU A 695 5.22 17.39 0.22
CA LEU A 695 6.37 17.25 1.11
C LEU A 695 7.47 18.24 0.77
N ARG A 696 8.12 18.79 1.80
CA ARG A 696 9.29 19.66 1.68
C ARG A 696 10.41 19.15 2.58
N LEU A 697 11.66 19.26 2.11
CA LEU A 697 12.84 18.85 2.87
C LEU A 697 13.64 20.05 3.36
N ASP A 698 14.17 19.94 4.57
CA ASP A 698 15.29 20.76 5.04
C ASP A 698 16.60 19.96 4.89
N ALA A 699 17.24 20.12 3.74
CA ALA A 699 18.47 19.40 3.42
C ALA A 699 19.66 19.80 4.31
N ALA A 700 19.65 21.03 4.84
CA ALA A 700 20.70 21.51 5.74
C ALA A 700 20.60 20.82 7.10
N ASP A 701 19.39 20.76 7.68
CA ASP A 701 19.16 20.01 8.92
C ASP A 701 19.47 18.52 8.75
N ARG A 702 19.03 17.91 7.64
CA ARG A 702 19.36 16.51 7.35
C ARG A 702 20.86 16.26 7.31
N ALA A 703 21.62 17.06 6.56
CA ALA A 703 23.06 16.89 6.44
C ALA A 703 23.76 17.05 7.80
N ALA A 704 23.35 18.03 8.60
CA ALA A 704 23.86 18.24 9.95
C ALA A 704 23.53 17.06 10.89
N ALA A 705 22.30 16.56 10.83
CA ALA A 705 21.84 15.41 11.62
C ALA A 705 22.59 14.12 11.26
N LEU A 706 22.73 13.80 9.97
CA LEU A 706 23.49 12.64 9.50
C LEU A 706 24.95 12.68 9.97
N ALA A 707 25.59 13.85 9.90
CA ALA A 707 26.96 14.06 10.39
C ALA A 707 27.09 13.96 11.91
N ALA A 708 26.01 14.22 12.66
CA ALA A 708 25.97 14.07 14.11
C ALA A 708 25.71 12.62 14.53
N TRP A 709 24.75 11.93 13.89
CA TRP A 709 24.26 10.62 14.31
C TRP A 709 25.16 9.46 13.88
N ASN A 710 25.87 9.60 12.77
CA ASN A 710 26.67 8.51 12.18
C ASN A 710 28.18 8.72 12.37
N ARG A 711 28.60 9.36 13.48
CA ARG A 711 30.02 9.54 13.76
C ARG A 711 30.68 8.20 14.10
N PRO A 712 31.72 7.79 13.34
CA PRO A 712 32.44 6.56 13.66
C PRO A 712 33.14 6.66 15.02
N VAL A 713 33.03 5.61 15.82
CA VAL A 713 33.67 5.52 17.15
C VAL A 713 35.06 4.89 16.99
N TRP A 714 36.10 5.72 17.00
CA TRP A 714 37.47 5.30 16.67
C TRP A 714 38.28 4.75 17.85
N TRP A 715 37.95 5.13 19.09
CA TRP A 715 38.78 4.81 20.25
C TRP A 715 38.97 3.30 20.51
N PRO A 716 38.01 2.38 20.25
CA PRO A 716 38.25 0.96 20.44
C PRO A 716 39.32 0.43 19.48
N LEU A 717 39.38 0.96 18.25
CA LEU A 717 40.43 0.62 17.30
C LEU A 717 41.79 1.11 17.77
N ALA A 718 41.85 2.32 18.35
CA ALA A 718 43.08 2.84 18.93
C ALA A 718 43.57 1.97 20.12
N LEU A 719 42.66 1.49 20.97
CA LEU A 719 43.00 0.58 22.06
C LEU A 719 43.44 -0.80 21.55
N ILE A 720 42.76 -1.35 20.56
CA ILE A 720 43.17 -2.62 19.94
C ILE A 720 44.56 -2.47 19.33
N ALA A 721 44.82 -1.38 18.60
CA ALA A 721 46.13 -1.09 18.05
C ALA A 721 47.20 -0.95 19.14
N ALA A 722 46.90 -0.24 20.23
CA ALA A 722 47.80 -0.09 21.38
C ALA A 722 48.08 -1.44 22.07
N LEU A 723 47.06 -2.29 22.24
CA LEU A 723 47.20 -3.64 22.80
C LEU A 723 48.07 -4.52 21.91
N VAL A 724 47.86 -4.48 20.60
CA VAL A 724 48.69 -5.19 19.62
C VAL A 724 50.13 -4.71 19.71
N LEU A 725 50.38 -3.40 19.72
CA LEU A 725 51.72 -2.84 19.87
C LEU A 725 52.38 -3.23 21.20
N LEU A 726 51.62 -3.25 22.30
CA LEU A 726 52.10 -3.70 23.61
C LEU A 726 52.49 -5.19 23.58
N LEU A 727 51.65 -6.05 22.99
CA LEU A 727 51.94 -7.47 22.82
C LEU A 727 53.20 -7.68 21.96
N LEU A 728 53.35 -6.91 20.88
CA LEU A 728 54.55 -6.94 20.04
C LEU A 728 55.80 -6.47 20.80
N ALA A 729 55.69 -5.43 21.62
CA ALA A 729 56.77 -4.93 22.45
C ALA A 729 57.18 -5.94 23.54
N LEU A 730 56.21 -6.58 24.21
CA LEU A 730 56.44 -7.65 25.18
C LEU A 730 57.09 -8.88 24.54
N ALA A 731 56.63 -9.29 23.35
CA ALA A 731 57.23 -10.38 22.58
C ALA A 731 58.68 -10.05 22.18
N ARG A 732 58.95 -8.81 21.75
CA ARG A 732 60.30 -8.35 21.41
C ARG A 732 61.21 -8.27 22.65
N ARG A 733 60.68 -7.83 23.79
CA ARG A 733 61.41 -7.77 25.07
C ARG A 733 61.76 -9.16 25.57
N THR A 734 60.83 -10.11 25.53
CA THR A 734 61.08 -11.52 25.90
C THR A 734 62.09 -12.18 24.96
N LEU A 735 62.02 -11.90 23.66
CA LEU A 735 63.06 -12.31 22.70
C LEU A 735 64.45 -11.78 23.09
N ARG A 736 64.58 -10.46 23.30
CA ARG A 736 65.86 -9.82 23.67
C ARG A 736 66.40 -10.30 25.02
N LEU A 737 65.54 -10.49 26.02
CA LEU A 737 65.92 -11.05 27.31
C LEU A 737 66.42 -12.48 27.15
N ARG A 738 65.72 -13.31 26.37
CA ARG A 738 66.12 -14.70 26.10
C ARG A 738 67.41 -14.82 25.28
N GLU A 739 67.66 -13.88 24.37
CA GLU A 739 68.94 -13.78 23.65
C GLU A 739 70.10 -13.41 24.59
N ARG A 740 69.81 -12.74 25.71
CA ARG A 740 70.77 -12.33 26.73
C ARG A 740 70.86 -13.27 27.93
N THR A 741 70.16 -14.41 27.92
CA THR A 741 70.20 -15.41 29.02
C THR A 741 70.68 -16.76 28.51
N THR A 742 71.58 -17.41 29.25
CA THR A 742 72.01 -18.78 28.95
C THR A 742 70.90 -19.80 29.28
N GLY A 743 71.07 -21.07 28.87
CA GLY A 743 70.07 -22.13 29.11
C GLY A 743 69.75 -22.44 30.59
N ARG A 744 70.47 -21.81 31.54
CA ARG A 744 70.20 -21.87 32.99
C ARG A 744 69.54 -20.60 33.55
N GLY A 745 69.31 -19.56 32.74
CA GLY A 745 68.60 -18.33 33.13
C GLY A 745 69.47 -17.17 33.59
N GLU A 746 70.81 -17.29 33.55
CA GLU A 746 71.74 -16.22 33.97
C GLU A 746 71.97 -15.19 32.86
N VAL A 747 71.98 -13.90 33.23
CA VAL A 747 72.15 -12.76 32.30
C VAL A 747 73.62 -12.65 31.86
N LEU A 748 73.86 -12.64 30.55
CA LEU A 748 75.20 -12.41 29.97
C LEU A 748 75.67 -11.00 30.34
N ALA A 749 76.75 -10.89 31.13
CA ALA A 749 77.38 -9.61 31.47
C ALA A 749 77.90 -8.93 30.20
N GLN A 750 77.63 -7.62 30.05
CA GLN A 750 78.12 -6.83 28.92
C GLN A 750 79.65 -6.67 29.02
N GLU A 751 80.38 -7.33 28.13
CA GLU A 751 81.74 -6.92 27.82
C GLU A 751 81.69 -5.65 26.97
N ALA A 752 82.26 -4.58 27.53
CA ALA A 752 82.57 -3.35 26.82
C ALA A 752 83.70 -3.61 25.81
N ALA A 753 83.49 -3.25 24.55
CA ALA A 753 84.58 -3.03 23.61
C ALA A 753 84.13 -2.09 22.46
N ARG A 754 84.72 -0.89 22.47
CA ARG A 754 85.00 0.07 21.37
C ARG A 754 83.88 0.51 20.42
#